data_AF-A0A3Q0T3U3-F1
#
_entry.id   AF-A0A3Q0T3U3-F1
#
_cell.length_a   1.000
_cell.length_b   1.000
_cell.length_c   1.000
_cell.angle_alpha   90.00
_cell.angle_beta   90.00
_cell.angle_gamma   90.00
#
_symmetry.space_group_name_H-M   'P 1'
#
loop_
_entity.id
_entity.type
_entity.pdbx_description
1 polymer ?
#
loop_
_entity_poly.entity_id
_entity_poly.type
_entity_poly.pdbx_seq_one_letter_code
_entity_poly.pdbx_strand_id
1 'polypeptide(L)'
;MFSLSELAPLNQHQNRSKLLKPWWEVFMDYLVVLMLMTSVLACTEQLSRDRPPIDLPHNIGPNLHSAPRGRRTHLVYQQYIYVSQVCYHKALPLCSRFFPYMALLQSLVLVASGSFWLHFPHTSSRIEQFLAILAKCCESPWTSQALSHAARQESIQETVEEEGRRACRPSTCLTSASSTVTHTRHSSIDSGTDSPLLKSHRQVISLDKSDGEQARALFERVRKFRSHCESSSIYRLTTLQPELFLDPFHVLLFKVYLAQTIFKLLMVTLIEKALVGYTTFECIHVLSSLLRKLLVAYLTLLGLYGLLNFYTLSWILSSSLQQYSFHSLKELCSLRDVPDLRNDLAFLIHMLDQYDPLLVQRLFVFLSPVSESRLLEESLERRWGEEKLNAMINVDADGCSRLQLVALPRLPPALFTLSQLQVLKLELITDARFTAQVTKMTSLRELHLYHCTAAVDPSALAFFQEHLEVLQLTFTQASEIPSWVLSLRGLHELHLSGRLSSEGGVGRSWALGSLRQLRHLRVLVIRGTLQRIPGELCEVAGSLVRLEIHNEGTRLLVLTGLKRMVDLTELHLQDCQLERLPSALLALTNLRVLDLQHNNLRTLEELLSLAHLRRLSCLRLAYNRVLALPASVGVLRGLELLDLSNNQLQSLPPPLFTLRHLRRLLLAGNLLEELPAEVKALQLLTELDLSGNRLERLPSELFSCCLELRILNMAHNSLSSLPREIAALSQLCRLDLRSNNLEELPAELGCCSGLHGGGLLVENWLFLSLPPHVRDFLSRSYTSDGKEQKPTSTTKTCERWQLV
;
A
#
# COMPACT_ATOMS: atom_id res chain seq x y z
N MET A 1 9.71 -65.35 0.00
CA MET A 1 8.45 -65.05 -0.74
C MET A 1 8.19 -63.58 -0.55
N PHE A 2 8.18 -62.77 -1.61
CA PHE A 2 7.75 -61.38 -1.53
C PHE A 2 6.23 -61.37 -1.41
N SER A 3 5.69 -60.75 -0.36
CA SER A 3 4.26 -60.58 -0.22
C SER A 3 3.84 -59.25 -0.86
N LEU A 4 2.79 -59.29 -1.67
CA LEU A 4 2.14 -58.12 -2.27
C LEU A 4 1.79 -57.02 -1.25
N SER A 5 1.59 -57.42 0.02
CA SER A 5 1.31 -56.54 1.15
C SER A 5 2.45 -55.58 1.49
N GLU A 6 3.70 -55.88 1.16
CA GLU A 6 4.84 -54.99 1.43
C GLU A 6 4.91 -53.77 0.48
N LEU A 7 4.11 -53.77 -0.60
CA LEU A 7 3.99 -52.63 -1.55
C LEU A 7 2.90 -51.62 -1.16
N ALA A 8 2.09 -51.93 -0.14
CA ALA A 8 1.05 -51.04 0.38
C ALA A 8 1.54 -49.66 0.89
N PRO A 9 2.77 -49.48 1.45
CA PRO A 9 3.24 -48.18 1.94
C PRO A 9 3.40 -47.11 0.85
N LEU A 10 3.68 -47.52 -0.40
CA LEU A 10 3.79 -46.60 -1.55
C LEU A 10 2.46 -45.88 -1.86
N ASN A 11 1.33 -46.45 -1.46
CA ASN A 11 -0.01 -45.96 -1.80
C ASN A 11 -0.51 -44.85 -0.83
N GLN A 12 0.02 -44.76 0.40
CA GLN A 12 -0.46 -43.79 1.40
C GLN A 12 0.02 -42.35 1.14
N HIS A 13 1.27 -42.14 0.72
CA HIS A 13 1.78 -40.81 0.35
C HIS A 13 1.17 -40.28 -0.97
N GLN A 14 0.63 -41.18 -1.81
CA GLN A 14 0.10 -40.91 -3.13
C GLN A 14 -1.22 -40.11 -3.11
N ASN A 15 -1.96 -40.11 -1.99
CA ASN A 15 -3.30 -39.52 -1.90
C ASN A 15 -3.33 -37.98 -2.00
N ARG A 16 -2.30 -37.27 -1.55
CA ARG A 16 -2.24 -35.80 -1.63
C ARG A 16 -1.73 -35.29 -2.98
N SER A 17 -0.85 -36.05 -3.64
CA SER A 17 -0.24 -35.69 -4.92
C SER A 17 -1.07 -36.13 -6.14
N LYS A 18 -2.26 -36.72 -5.96
CA LYS A 18 -3.14 -37.16 -7.08
C LYS A 18 -3.50 -36.03 -8.04
N LEU A 19 -3.67 -34.82 -7.52
CA LEU A 19 -4.05 -33.63 -8.28
C LEU A 19 -3.00 -33.21 -9.33
N LEU A 20 -1.77 -33.71 -9.19
CA LEU A 20 -0.65 -33.36 -10.06
C LEU A 20 -0.26 -34.51 -11.00
N LYS A 21 -1.00 -35.64 -10.98
CA LYS A 21 -0.78 -36.82 -11.83
C LYS A 21 -1.75 -36.80 -13.02
N PRO A 22 -1.27 -36.57 -14.25
CA PRO A 22 -2.09 -36.68 -15.44
C PRO A 22 -2.49 -38.13 -15.72
N TRP A 23 -3.43 -38.32 -16.66
CA TRP A 23 -3.96 -39.64 -17.00
C TRP A 23 -2.88 -40.65 -17.42
N TRP A 24 -1.81 -40.20 -18.09
CA TRP A 24 -0.73 -41.07 -18.53
C TRP A 24 0.10 -41.60 -17.36
N GLU A 25 0.44 -40.78 -16.35
CA GLU A 25 1.19 -41.26 -15.17
C GLU A 25 0.38 -42.26 -14.36
N VAL A 26 -0.93 -42.02 -14.22
CA VAL A 26 -1.85 -42.96 -13.56
C VAL A 26 -1.86 -44.30 -14.31
N PHE A 27 -1.95 -44.28 -15.63
CA PHE A 27 -1.92 -45.51 -16.44
C PHE A 27 -0.58 -46.24 -16.33
N MET A 28 0.53 -45.51 -16.33
CA MET A 28 1.88 -46.06 -16.15
C MET A 28 2.05 -46.75 -14.80
N ASP A 29 1.55 -46.15 -13.71
CA ASP A 29 1.57 -46.76 -12.38
C ASP A 29 0.88 -48.13 -12.40
N TYR A 30 -0.29 -48.24 -13.04
CA TYR A 30 -1.00 -49.52 -13.18
C TYR A 30 -0.24 -50.52 -14.05
N LEU A 31 0.35 -50.09 -15.17
CA LEU A 31 1.16 -50.98 -16.01
C LEU A 31 2.35 -51.57 -15.25
N VAL A 32 3.03 -50.76 -14.45
CA VAL A 32 4.16 -51.20 -13.62
C VAL A 32 3.69 -52.21 -12.56
N VAL A 33 2.52 -52.01 -11.95
CA VAL A 33 1.92 -53.00 -11.04
C VAL A 33 1.62 -54.32 -11.77
N LEU A 34 1.07 -54.30 -12.99
CA LEU A 34 0.88 -55.52 -13.79
C LEU A 34 2.21 -56.20 -14.16
N MET A 35 3.25 -55.42 -14.48
CA MET A 35 4.61 -55.93 -14.74
C MET A 35 5.22 -56.57 -13.49
N LEU A 36 4.99 -55.98 -12.33
CA LEU A 36 5.41 -56.53 -11.04
C LEU A 36 4.66 -57.85 -10.75
N MET A 37 3.35 -57.90 -11.00
CA MET A 37 2.54 -59.12 -10.84
C MET A 37 2.98 -60.26 -11.73
N THR A 38 3.23 -59.98 -13.01
CA THR A 38 3.73 -60.98 -13.95
C THR A 38 5.13 -61.48 -13.55
N SER A 39 6.00 -60.59 -13.06
CA SER A 39 7.34 -60.97 -12.58
C SER A 39 7.31 -61.81 -11.29
N VAL A 40 6.47 -61.45 -10.32
CA VAL A 40 6.30 -62.22 -9.07
C VAL A 40 5.69 -63.58 -9.37
N LEU A 41 4.68 -63.65 -10.24
CA LEU A 41 4.09 -64.91 -10.69
C LEU A 41 5.15 -65.82 -11.35
N ALA A 42 5.96 -65.26 -12.24
CA ALA A 42 7.06 -65.99 -12.88
C ALA A 42 8.09 -66.48 -11.86
N CYS A 43 8.45 -65.67 -10.86
CA CYS A 43 9.34 -66.07 -9.77
C CYS A 43 8.74 -67.19 -8.92
N THR A 44 7.45 -67.11 -8.58
CA THR A 44 6.78 -68.13 -7.76
C THR A 44 6.65 -69.46 -8.50
N GLU A 45 6.33 -69.43 -9.79
CA GLU A 45 6.27 -70.63 -10.64
C GLU A 45 7.65 -71.26 -10.79
N GLN A 46 8.69 -70.44 -10.96
CA GLN A 46 10.06 -70.94 -10.99
C GLN A 46 10.47 -71.55 -9.65
N LEU A 47 10.28 -70.87 -8.51
CA LEU A 47 10.66 -71.38 -7.19
C LEU A 47 9.87 -72.62 -6.75
N SER A 48 8.59 -72.73 -7.11
CA SER A 48 7.72 -73.83 -6.68
C SER A 48 7.85 -75.08 -7.57
N ARG A 49 8.20 -74.92 -8.85
CA ARG A 49 8.22 -75.99 -9.84
C ARG A 49 9.57 -76.19 -10.52
N ASP A 50 10.66 -75.58 -10.04
CA ASP A 50 12.04 -75.91 -10.47
C ASP A 50 12.41 -77.33 -10.02
N ARG A 51 11.81 -78.32 -10.69
CA ARG A 51 12.29 -79.68 -10.67
C ARG A 51 13.41 -79.77 -11.71
N PRO A 52 14.50 -80.48 -11.40
CA PRO A 52 15.59 -80.60 -12.35
C PRO A 52 15.06 -81.36 -13.59
N PRO A 53 15.56 -81.04 -14.79
CA PRO A 53 14.96 -81.45 -16.06
C PRO A 53 14.89 -82.99 -16.22
N ILE A 54 13.90 -83.48 -16.96
CA ILE A 54 13.73 -84.92 -17.17
C ILE A 54 14.75 -85.39 -18.19
N ASP A 55 15.60 -86.35 -17.81
CA ASP A 55 16.73 -86.78 -18.63
C ASP A 55 16.54 -88.19 -19.20
N LEU A 56 16.70 -88.32 -20.53
CA LEU A 56 16.80 -89.62 -21.20
C LEU A 56 18.20 -89.82 -21.81
N PRO A 57 18.83 -90.98 -21.60
CA PRO A 57 20.09 -91.30 -22.28
C PRO A 57 19.85 -91.49 -23.78
N HIS A 58 20.58 -90.75 -24.60
CA HIS A 58 20.45 -90.77 -26.06
C HIS A 58 21.58 -91.60 -26.68
N ASN A 59 21.39 -92.92 -26.70
CA ASN A 59 22.12 -93.85 -27.55
C ASN A 59 21.38 -95.20 -27.60
N ILE A 60 21.20 -95.75 -28.80
CA ILE A 60 20.92 -97.16 -29.20
C ILE A 60 19.77 -97.23 -30.24
N GLY A 61 20.11 -97.77 -31.43
CA GLY A 61 19.33 -97.75 -32.68
C GLY A 61 18.01 -98.54 -32.71
N PRO A 62 17.27 -98.47 -33.84
CA PRO A 62 15.90 -98.93 -33.93
C PRO A 62 15.84 -100.46 -34.06
N ASN A 63 15.48 -101.16 -32.98
CA ASN A 63 14.93 -102.51 -33.11
C ASN A 63 13.43 -102.37 -33.40
N LEU A 64 13.07 -102.39 -34.70
CA LEU A 64 11.73 -102.10 -35.20
C LEU A 64 10.70 -103.23 -35.05
N HIS A 65 11.01 -104.32 -34.35
CA HIS A 65 10.13 -105.50 -34.28
C HIS A 65 10.06 -106.11 -32.88
N SER A 66 9.34 -105.47 -31.96
CA SER A 66 8.74 -106.13 -30.78
C SER A 66 7.73 -105.20 -30.10
N ALA A 67 6.68 -105.78 -29.50
CA ALA A 67 5.69 -105.06 -28.70
C ALA A 67 6.37 -104.13 -27.67
N PRO A 68 5.84 -102.93 -27.39
CA PRO A 68 6.51 -101.95 -26.56
C PRO A 68 6.69 -102.48 -25.13
N ARG A 69 7.93 -102.86 -24.79
CA ARG A 69 8.38 -103.12 -23.41
C ARG A 69 9.18 -101.92 -22.92
N GLY A 70 8.92 -101.48 -21.69
CA GLY A 70 9.70 -100.40 -21.05
C GLY A 70 11.20 -100.73 -20.99
N ARG A 71 12.06 -99.73 -21.20
CA ARG A 71 13.52 -99.90 -21.26
C ARG A 71 14.12 -99.88 -19.86
N ARG A 72 15.04 -100.80 -19.57
CA ARG A 72 15.84 -100.80 -18.32
C ARG A 72 17.20 -100.16 -18.61
N THR A 73 17.49 -99.03 -17.96
CA THR A 73 18.71 -98.23 -18.14
C THR A 73 19.83 -98.57 -17.15
N HIS A 74 19.57 -99.45 -16.17
CA HIS A 74 20.53 -99.85 -15.11
C HIS A 74 21.12 -98.69 -14.29
N LEU A 75 20.52 -97.50 -14.35
CA LEU A 75 20.89 -96.33 -13.56
C LEU A 75 20.11 -96.29 -12.25
N VAL A 76 20.80 -95.94 -11.15
CA VAL A 76 20.16 -95.73 -9.84
C VAL A 76 19.54 -94.32 -9.80
N TYR A 77 18.45 -94.16 -9.06
CA TYR A 77 17.74 -92.87 -8.93
C TYR A 77 18.66 -91.69 -8.58
N GLN A 78 19.68 -91.90 -7.73
CA GLN A 78 20.64 -90.86 -7.36
C GLN A 78 21.47 -90.35 -8.55
N GLN A 79 21.79 -91.22 -9.51
CA GLN A 79 22.51 -90.84 -10.73
C GLN A 79 21.63 -89.98 -11.63
N TYR A 80 20.32 -90.26 -11.71
CA TYR A 80 19.36 -89.39 -12.41
C TYR A 80 19.28 -88.00 -11.78
N ILE A 81 19.26 -87.88 -10.45
CA ILE A 81 19.28 -86.57 -9.77
C ILE A 81 20.56 -85.81 -10.13
N TYR A 82 21.72 -86.47 -10.13
CA TYR A 82 22.99 -85.84 -10.47
C TYR A 82 23.03 -85.34 -11.92
N VAL A 83 22.65 -86.17 -12.89
CA VAL A 83 22.56 -85.82 -14.32
C VAL A 83 21.66 -84.59 -14.49
N SER A 84 20.53 -84.58 -13.80
CA SER A 84 19.54 -83.51 -13.88
C SER A 84 20.05 -82.20 -13.29
N GLN A 85 20.81 -82.24 -12.18
CA GLN A 85 21.50 -81.06 -11.63
C GLN A 85 22.60 -80.54 -12.55
N VAL A 86 23.38 -81.41 -13.17
CA VAL A 86 24.42 -81.02 -14.15
C VAL A 86 23.76 -80.38 -15.37
N CYS A 87 22.63 -80.93 -15.83
CA CYS A 87 21.91 -80.37 -16.96
C CYS A 87 21.31 -78.99 -16.66
N TYR A 88 20.75 -78.82 -15.47
CA TYR A 88 20.27 -77.52 -15.00
C TYR A 88 21.38 -76.45 -14.97
N HIS A 89 22.63 -76.81 -14.62
CA HIS A 89 23.72 -75.83 -14.52
C HIS A 89 24.48 -75.59 -15.82
N LYS A 90 24.69 -76.63 -16.64
CA LYS A 90 25.56 -76.55 -17.83
C LYS A 90 24.81 -76.35 -19.14
N ALA A 91 23.59 -76.87 -19.28
CA ALA A 91 22.83 -76.79 -20.53
C ALA A 91 21.67 -75.80 -20.51
N LEU A 92 21.13 -75.47 -19.33
CA LEU A 92 20.07 -74.48 -19.25
C LEU A 92 20.63 -73.07 -19.48
N PRO A 93 20.10 -72.30 -20.43
CA PRO A 93 20.56 -70.93 -20.66
C PRO A 93 20.27 -70.02 -19.47
N LEU A 94 21.21 -69.10 -19.19
CA LEU A 94 21.13 -68.10 -18.12
C LEU A 94 19.78 -67.36 -18.10
N CYS A 95 19.25 -67.01 -19.26
CA CYS A 95 18.01 -66.24 -19.36
C CYS A 95 16.79 -67.04 -18.89
N SER A 96 16.76 -68.37 -19.08
CA SER A 96 15.67 -69.21 -18.56
C SER A 96 15.71 -69.33 -17.04
N ARG A 97 16.90 -69.19 -16.43
CA ARG A 97 17.10 -69.28 -14.98
C ARG A 97 16.91 -67.94 -14.27
N PHE A 98 17.28 -66.83 -14.90
CA PHE A 98 17.31 -65.52 -14.25
C PHE A 98 16.27 -64.52 -14.75
N PHE A 99 15.48 -64.86 -15.79
CA PHE A 99 14.47 -63.96 -16.34
C PHE A 99 13.50 -63.40 -15.29
N PRO A 100 12.85 -64.21 -14.42
CA PRO A 100 11.88 -63.67 -13.47
C PRO A 100 12.49 -62.70 -12.47
N TYR A 101 13.73 -62.95 -12.02
CA TYR A 101 14.47 -62.07 -11.12
C TYR A 101 14.88 -60.75 -11.80
N MET A 102 15.31 -60.82 -13.08
CA MET A 102 15.62 -59.62 -13.86
C MET A 102 14.37 -58.79 -14.17
N ALA A 103 13.24 -59.43 -14.45
CA ALA A 103 11.96 -58.78 -14.65
C ALA A 103 11.47 -58.10 -13.36
N LEU A 104 11.62 -58.77 -12.21
CA LEU A 104 11.30 -58.22 -10.90
C LEU A 104 12.15 -56.98 -10.58
N LEU A 105 13.46 -57.07 -10.76
CA LEU A 105 14.38 -55.95 -10.54
C LEU A 105 14.02 -54.75 -11.43
N GLN A 106 13.75 -54.98 -12.71
CA GLN A 106 13.33 -53.92 -13.61
C GLN A 106 12.01 -53.28 -13.18
N SER A 107 11.00 -54.09 -12.83
CA SER A 107 9.71 -53.57 -12.36
C SER A 107 9.87 -52.71 -11.10
N LEU A 108 10.73 -53.12 -10.16
CA LEU A 108 11.03 -52.34 -8.95
C LEU A 108 11.74 -51.01 -9.26
N VAL A 109 12.68 -51.00 -10.20
CA VAL A 109 13.35 -49.78 -10.66
C VAL A 109 12.33 -48.81 -11.28
N LEU A 110 11.38 -49.31 -12.08
CA LEU A 110 10.31 -48.50 -12.66
C LEU A 110 9.34 -47.91 -11.61
N VAL A 111 9.01 -48.66 -10.55
CA VAL A 111 8.22 -48.13 -9.41
C VAL A 111 8.97 -47.00 -8.71
N ALA A 112 10.27 -47.20 -8.45
CA ALA A 112 11.09 -46.22 -7.75
C ALA A 112 11.31 -44.94 -8.58
N SER A 113 11.49 -45.06 -9.90
CA SER A 113 11.72 -43.91 -10.76
C SER A 113 10.46 -43.09 -10.99
N GLY A 114 9.29 -43.73 -11.21
CA GLY A 114 8.02 -43.02 -11.49
C GLY A 114 7.59 -42.04 -10.39
N SER A 115 8.01 -42.28 -9.14
CA SER A 115 7.64 -41.47 -7.99
C SER A 115 8.78 -40.60 -7.42
N PHE A 116 9.96 -40.61 -8.05
CA PHE A 116 11.17 -40.00 -7.50
C PHE A 116 11.02 -38.49 -7.24
N TRP A 117 10.51 -37.74 -8.23
CA TRP A 117 10.37 -36.28 -8.12
C TRP A 117 9.34 -35.84 -7.07
N LEU A 118 8.40 -36.70 -6.69
CA LEU A 118 7.40 -36.44 -5.64
C LEU A 118 7.96 -36.65 -4.23
N HIS A 119 8.96 -37.51 -4.07
CA HIS A 119 9.55 -37.86 -2.77
C HIS A 119 10.86 -37.13 -2.47
N PHE A 120 11.50 -36.51 -3.48
CA PHE A 120 12.75 -35.81 -3.28
C PHE A 120 12.55 -34.55 -2.40
N PRO A 121 13.27 -34.37 -1.27
CA PRO A 121 12.92 -33.36 -0.24
C PRO A 121 12.84 -31.92 -0.76
N HIS A 122 13.71 -31.55 -1.69
CA HIS A 122 13.76 -30.19 -2.26
C HIS A 122 12.59 -29.89 -3.22
N THR A 123 12.00 -30.91 -3.86
CA THR A 123 10.83 -30.74 -4.73
C THR A 123 9.54 -31.00 -3.99
N SER A 124 9.50 -32.02 -3.14
CA SER A 124 8.33 -32.43 -2.35
C SER A 124 7.81 -31.30 -1.46
N SER A 125 8.68 -30.61 -0.71
CA SER A 125 8.29 -29.47 0.12
C SER A 125 7.59 -28.35 -0.66
N ARG A 126 8.03 -28.09 -1.90
CA ARG A 126 7.45 -27.05 -2.76
C ARG A 126 6.11 -27.49 -3.34
N ILE A 127 6.00 -28.76 -3.73
CA ILE A 127 4.75 -29.35 -4.21
C ILE A 127 3.70 -29.38 -3.09
N GLU A 128 4.09 -29.73 -1.87
CA GLU A 128 3.20 -29.68 -0.70
C GLU A 128 2.72 -28.25 -0.40
N GLN A 129 3.62 -27.27 -0.46
CA GLN A 129 3.24 -25.85 -0.33
C GLN A 129 2.27 -25.41 -1.43
N PHE A 130 2.52 -25.80 -2.69
CA PHE A 130 1.64 -25.51 -3.82
C PHE A 130 0.24 -26.12 -3.61
N LEU A 131 0.17 -27.41 -3.27
CA LEU A 131 -1.09 -28.12 -3.05
C LEU A 131 -1.86 -27.56 -1.85
N ALA A 132 -1.17 -27.14 -0.79
CA ALA A 132 -1.79 -26.48 0.37
C ALA A 132 -2.39 -25.12 -0.01
N ILE A 133 -1.70 -24.33 -0.83
CA ILE A 133 -2.22 -23.07 -1.36
C ILE A 133 -3.43 -23.33 -2.25
N LEU A 134 -3.33 -24.29 -3.17
CA LEU A 134 -4.40 -24.66 -4.09
C LEU A 134 -5.67 -25.08 -3.34
N ALA A 135 -5.54 -25.95 -2.33
CA ALA A 135 -6.65 -26.39 -1.51
C ALA A 135 -7.35 -25.19 -0.84
N LYS A 136 -6.57 -24.25 -0.29
CA LYS A 136 -7.11 -23.05 0.34
C LYS A 136 -7.74 -22.07 -0.66
N CYS A 137 -7.19 -21.96 -1.87
CA CYS A 137 -7.83 -21.20 -2.94
C CYS A 137 -9.18 -21.82 -3.33
N CYS A 138 -9.31 -23.14 -3.30
CA CYS A 138 -10.56 -23.83 -3.61
C CYS A 138 -11.60 -23.72 -2.49
N GLU A 139 -11.17 -23.70 -1.22
CA GLU A 139 -12.05 -23.51 -0.06
C GLU A 139 -12.54 -22.06 0.09
N SER A 140 -11.86 -21.09 -0.52
CA SER A 140 -12.17 -19.68 -0.32
C SER A 140 -13.50 -19.27 -0.97
N PRO A 141 -14.47 -18.72 -0.21
CA PRO A 141 -15.73 -18.22 -0.78
C PRO A 141 -15.53 -17.01 -1.72
N TRP A 142 -14.43 -16.26 -1.56
CA TRP A 142 -14.10 -15.12 -2.42
C TRP A 142 -13.93 -15.51 -3.89
N THR A 143 -13.35 -16.68 -4.21
CA THR A 143 -13.17 -17.07 -5.62
C THR A 143 -14.51 -17.24 -6.32
N SER A 144 -15.49 -17.84 -5.63
CA SER A 144 -16.82 -18.06 -6.17
C SER A 144 -17.54 -16.72 -6.39
N GLN A 145 -17.41 -15.79 -5.44
CA GLN A 145 -17.96 -14.44 -5.57
C GLN A 145 -17.32 -13.67 -6.73
N ALA A 146 -15.99 -13.65 -6.82
CA ALA A 146 -15.25 -12.95 -7.86
C ALA A 146 -15.58 -13.49 -9.26
N LEU A 147 -15.66 -14.83 -9.42
CA LEU A 147 -16.05 -15.48 -10.68
C LEU A 147 -17.51 -15.19 -11.03
N SER A 148 -18.43 -15.19 -10.05
CA SER A 148 -19.83 -14.83 -10.29
C SER A 148 -20.00 -13.39 -10.76
N HIS A 149 -19.16 -12.48 -10.25
CA HIS A 149 -19.17 -11.07 -10.62
C HIS A 149 -18.57 -10.84 -12.02
N ALA A 150 -17.52 -11.59 -12.37
CA ALA A 150 -16.95 -11.59 -13.73
C ALA A 150 -17.98 -12.08 -14.77
N ALA A 151 -18.66 -13.21 -14.49
CA ALA A 151 -19.69 -13.76 -15.37
C ALA A 151 -20.89 -12.81 -15.56
N ARG A 152 -21.28 -12.07 -14.50
CA ARG A 152 -22.34 -11.06 -14.60
C ARG A 152 -21.94 -9.86 -15.47
N GLN A 153 -20.67 -9.42 -15.41
CA GLN A 153 -20.19 -8.32 -16.24
C GLN A 153 -20.20 -8.69 -17.73
N GLU A 154 -19.85 -9.93 -18.09
CA GLU A 154 -19.96 -10.43 -19.47
C GLU A 154 -21.41 -10.45 -19.96
N SER A 155 -22.37 -10.92 -19.15
CA SER A 155 -23.78 -10.91 -19.55
C SER A 155 -24.33 -9.51 -19.84
N ILE A 156 -23.87 -8.49 -19.10
CA ILE A 156 -24.24 -7.09 -19.32
C ILE A 156 -23.61 -6.59 -20.62
N GLN A 157 -22.34 -6.92 -20.87
CA GLN A 157 -21.62 -6.50 -22.06
C GLN A 157 -22.19 -7.13 -23.34
N GLU A 158 -22.62 -8.40 -23.29
CA GLU A 158 -23.34 -9.07 -24.38
C GLU A 158 -24.72 -8.45 -24.63
N THR A 159 -25.47 -8.07 -23.59
CA THR A 159 -26.76 -7.37 -23.78
C THR A 159 -26.60 -6.00 -24.42
N VAL A 160 -25.54 -5.25 -24.07
CA VAL A 160 -25.24 -3.94 -24.68
C VAL A 160 -24.77 -4.10 -26.13
N GLU A 161 -24.00 -5.15 -26.45
CA GLU A 161 -23.62 -5.47 -27.83
C GLU A 161 -24.80 -6.01 -28.67
N GLU A 162 -25.75 -6.75 -28.08
CA GLU A 162 -26.97 -7.18 -28.76
C GLU A 162 -27.96 -6.02 -29.00
N GLU A 163 -28.10 -5.08 -28.07
CA GLU A 163 -28.88 -3.85 -28.28
C GLU A 163 -28.24 -2.95 -29.35
N GLY A 164 -26.90 -2.85 -29.38
CA GLY A 164 -26.16 -2.19 -30.45
C GLY A 164 -26.32 -2.87 -31.82
N ARG A 165 -26.42 -4.20 -31.87
CA ARG A 165 -26.65 -4.97 -33.12
C ARG A 165 -28.11 -4.95 -33.59
N ARG A 166 -29.09 -4.83 -32.69
CA ARG A 166 -30.51 -4.65 -33.07
C ARG A 166 -30.82 -3.26 -33.63
N ALA A 167 -30.00 -2.25 -33.32
CA ALA A 167 -30.11 -0.90 -33.89
C ALA A 167 -29.63 -0.80 -35.36
N CYS A 168 -29.02 -1.85 -35.92
CA CYS A 168 -28.51 -1.88 -37.30
C CYS A 168 -29.17 -2.99 -38.15
N ARG A 169 -30.45 -2.81 -38.50
CA ARG A 169 -31.04 -3.45 -39.69
C ARG A 169 -31.86 -2.41 -40.47
N PRO A 170 -31.65 -2.24 -41.79
CA PRO A 170 -32.44 -1.29 -42.58
C PRO A 170 -33.78 -1.92 -42.96
N SER A 171 -34.88 -1.39 -42.45
CA SER A 171 -36.23 -1.63 -42.99
C SER A 171 -36.51 -0.59 -44.09
N THR A 172 -36.70 -1.10 -45.31
CA THR A 172 -37.19 -0.37 -46.48
C THR A 172 -38.52 0.33 -46.20
N CYS A 173 -38.56 1.64 -46.45
CA CYS A 173 -39.75 2.50 -46.40
C CYS A 173 -40.76 2.24 -47.52
N LEU A 174 -42.04 2.48 -47.25
CA LEU A 174 -43.01 3.12 -48.15
C LEU A 174 -44.07 3.89 -47.31
N THR A 175 -44.05 5.24 -47.46
CA THR A 175 -45.17 6.25 -47.49
C THR A 175 -46.35 6.14 -46.50
N SER A 176 -46.91 7.18 -45.86
CA SER A 176 -46.89 8.65 -46.00
C SER A 176 -47.76 9.29 -44.90
N ALA A 177 -47.52 10.59 -44.60
CA ALA A 177 -48.43 11.66 -44.14
C ALA A 177 -48.28 12.23 -42.70
N SER A 178 -47.77 13.50 -42.67
CA SER A 178 -48.12 14.71 -41.85
C SER A 178 -48.29 14.60 -40.32
N SER A 179 -47.81 15.51 -39.45
CA SER A 179 -47.56 16.96 -39.56
C SER A 179 -46.68 17.52 -38.40
N THR A 180 -45.89 18.56 -38.72
CA THR A 180 -45.41 19.74 -37.94
C THR A 180 -45.07 19.64 -36.43
N VAL A 181 -43.83 19.99 -36.05
CA VAL A 181 -43.39 21.24 -35.35
C VAL A 181 -41.84 21.20 -35.18
N THR A 182 -41.25 22.38 -35.02
CA THR A 182 -39.90 22.89 -35.28
C THR A 182 -38.76 22.51 -34.30
N HIS A 183 -37.54 22.78 -34.79
CA HIS A 183 -36.25 23.03 -34.10
C HIS A 183 -35.27 21.87 -33.81
N THR A 184 -34.30 21.74 -34.73
CA THR A 184 -32.84 21.70 -34.50
C THR A 184 -32.34 21.26 -33.12
N ARG A 185 -31.77 20.05 -33.03
CA ARG A 185 -30.96 19.59 -31.89
C ARG A 185 -29.64 18.96 -32.36
N HIS A 186 -28.56 19.49 -31.81
CA HIS A 186 -27.26 18.85 -31.63
C HIS A 186 -27.43 17.61 -30.73
N SER A 187 -26.79 16.49 -31.07
CA SER A 187 -26.79 15.27 -30.26
C SER A 187 -25.48 15.12 -29.47
N SER A 188 -25.56 15.50 -28.20
CA SER A 188 -24.80 14.94 -27.08
C SER A 188 -25.10 13.45 -26.94
N ILE A 189 -24.07 12.64 -26.63
CA ILE A 189 -24.26 11.29 -26.10
C ILE A 189 -24.27 11.43 -24.58
N ASP A 190 -25.47 11.68 -24.04
CA ASP A 190 -25.81 11.38 -22.66
C ASP A 190 -26.03 9.87 -22.54
N SER A 191 -25.38 9.22 -21.57
CA SER A 191 -25.79 7.90 -21.09
C SER A 191 -26.10 7.98 -19.61
N GLY A 192 -27.13 8.77 -19.30
CA GLY A 192 -27.95 8.62 -18.11
C GLY A 192 -29.32 8.10 -18.54
N THR A 193 -29.54 6.80 -18.36
CA THR A 193 -30.90 6.24 -18.27
C THR A 193 -30.90 5.22 -17.15
N ASP A 194 -31.33 5.68 -15.97
CA ASP A 194 -31.94 4.85 -14.95
C ASP A 194 -33.16 4.15 -15.58
N SER A 195 -33.08 2.83 -15.73
CA SER A 195 -34.24 1.99 -15.97
C SER A 195 -34.69 1.35 -14.64
N PRO A 196 -35.96 1.53 -14.21
CA PRO A 196 -36.43 1.15 -12.87
C PRO A 196 -36.87 -0.32 -12.78
N LEU A 197 -36.09 -1.26 -13.35
CA LEU A 197 -36.44 -2.69 -13.42
C LEU A 197 -35.36 -3.66 -12.90
N LEU A 198 -34.32 -3.17 -12.23
CA LEU A 198 -33.31 -4.00 -11.55
C LEU A 198 -33.22 -3.69 -10.05
N LYS A 199 -34.38 -3.72 -9.38
CA LYS A 199 -34.49 -3.84 -7.90
C LYS A 199 -34.82 -5.28 -7.45
N SER A 200 -34.67 -6.27 -8.31
CA SER A 200 -34.82 -7.68 -7.92
C SER A 200 -33.45 -8.35 -7.80
N HIS A 201 -33.11 -8.73 -6.56
CA HIS A 201 -32.02 -9.63 -6.16
C HIS A 201 -30.58 -9.04 -6.13
N ARG A 202 -30.38 -7.97 -5.34
CA ARG A 202 -29.13 -7.79 -4.58
C ARG A 202 -29.10 -8.80 -3.41
N GLN A 203 -28.95 -10.10 -3.69
CA GLN A 203 -28.35 -11.02 -2.72
C GLN A 203 -26.88 -11.15 -3.10
N VAL A 204 -26.10 -10.12 -2.74
CA VAL A 204 -24.65 -10.27 -2.63
C VAL A 204 -24.46 -11.06 -1.35
N ILE A 205 -23.97 -12.30 -1.45
CA ILE A 205 -23.47 -13.04 -0.30
C ILE A 205 -22.31 -12.20 0.24
N SER A 206 -22.57 -11.37 1.25
CA SER A 206 -21.57 -10.52 1.84
C SER A 206 -20.58 -11.42 2.59
N LEU A 207 -19.35 -11.52 2.10
CA LEU A 207 -18.27 -12.22 2.82
C LEU A 207 -18.21 -11.83 4.29
N ASP A 208 -18.11 -12.82 5.17
CA ASP A 208 -17.86 -12.56 6.58
C ASP A 208 -16.47 -11.92 6.75
N LYS A 209 -16.30 -11.16 7.84
CA LYS A 209 -15.03 -10.47 8.14
C LYS A 209 -13.85 -11.46 8.17
N SER A 210 -14.08 -12.67 8.69
CA SER A 210 -13.11 -13.77 8.71
C SER A 210 -12.64 -14.15 7.32
N ASP A 211 -13.56 -14.21 6.37
CA ASP A 211 -13.32 -14.79 5.05
C ASP A 211 -12.57 -13.80 4.16
N GLY A 212 -12.86 -12.50 4.30
CA GLY A 212 -12.09 -11.45 3.63
C GLY A 212 -10.65 -11.34 4.13
N GLU A 213 -10.42 -11.49 5.45
CA GLU A 213 -9.06 -11.51 6.01
C GLU A 213 -8.29 -12.78 5.61
N GLN A 214 -8.97 -13.93 5.58
CA GLN A 214 -8.41 -15.18 5.05
C GLN A 214 -8.03 -15.04 3.57
N ALA A 215 -8.90 -14.45 2.74
CA ALA A 215 -8.61 -14.20 1.33
C ALA A 215 -7.39 -13.28 1.16
N ARG A 216 -7.27 -12.21 1.97
CA ARG A 216 -6.10 -11.32 1.95
C ARG A 216 -4.80 -12.06 2.31
N ALA A 217 -4.83 -12.88 3.35
CA ALA A 217 -3.68 -13.71 3.73
C ALA A 217 -3.30 -14.71 2.62
N LEU A 218 -4.29 -15.21 1.87
CA LEU A 218 -4.05 -16.08 0.72
C LEU A 218 -3.39 -15.33 -0.45
N PHE A 219 -3.80 -14.10 -0.77
CA PHE A 219 -3.12 -13.27 -1.78
C PHE A 219 -1.63 -13.07 -1.44
N GLU A 220 -1.30 -12.76 -0.18
CA GLU A 220 0.10 -12.62 0.24
C GLU A 220 0.87 -13.95 0.15
N ARG A 221 0.25 -15.08 0.53
CA ARG A 221 0.87 -16.41 0.42
C ARG A 221 1.13 -16.79 -1.03
N VAL A 222 0.19 -16.54 -1.93
CA VAL A 222 0.34 -16.78 -3.38
C VAL A 222 1.47 -15.92 -3.95
N ARG A 223 1.54 -14.63 -3.58
CA ARG A 223 2.61 -13.72 -4.02
C ARG A 223 3.99 -14.19 -3.54
N LYS A 224 4.13 -14.57 -2.27
CA LYS A 224 5.37 -15.11 -1.70
C LYS A 224 5.76 -16.44 -2.33
N PHE A 225 4.80 -17.31 -2.61
CA PHE A 225 5.05 -18.58 -3.27
C PHE A 225 5.51 -18.39 -4.71
N ARG A 226 4.88 -17.44 -5.44
CA ARG A 226 5.31 -17.05 -6.79
C ARG A 226 6.76 -16.60 -6.81
N SER A 227 7.16 -15.67 -5.91
CA SER A 227 8.55 -15.22 -5.85
C SER A 227 9.53 -16.33 -5.46
N HIS A 228 9.12 -17.25 -4.59
CA HIS A 228 9.92 -18.42 -4.21
C HIS A 228 10.17 -19.37 -5.39
N CYS A 229 9.17 -19.56 -6.27
CA CYS A 229 9.25 -20.44 -7.45
C CYS A 229 10.07 -19.87 -8.61
N GLU A 230 10.50 -18.60 -8.57
CA GLU A 230 11.37 -18.03 -9.61
C GLU A 230 12.83 -18.53 -9.46
N SER A 231 13.18 -19.06 -8.29
CA SER A 231 14.54 -19.53 -7.96
C SER A 231 14.75 -21.04 -8.17
N SER A 232 13.72 -21.78 -8.58
CA SER A 232 13.70 -23.25 -8.55
C SER A 232 13.93 -23.89 -9.91
N SER A 233 14.25 -25.19 -9.91
CA SER A 233 14.45 -26.00 -11.11
C SER A 233 13.74 -27.37 -11.02
N ILE A 234 12.46 -27.38 -10.63
CA ILE A 234 11.60 -28.58 -10.63
C ILE A 234 11.53 -29.15 -12.05
N TYR A 235 11.38 -28.27 -13.06
CA TYR A 235 11.35 -28.65 -14.47
C TYR A 235 12.59 -29.45 -14.92
N ARG A 236 13.78 -29.14 -14.40
CA ARG A 236 15.01 -29.88 -14.75
C ARG A 236 14.99 -31.31 -14.24
N LEU A 237 14.42 -31.55 -13.05
CA LEU A 237 14.35 -32.89 -12.47
C LEU A 237 13.35 -33.77 -13.23
N THR A 238 12.21 -33.19 -13.65
CA THR A 238 11.17 -33.91 -14.39
C THR A 238 11.53 -34.15 -15.86
N THR A 239 12.31 -33.26 -16.49
CA THR A 239 12.83 -33.47 -17.86
C THR A 239 13.98 -34.47 -17.93
N LEU A 240 14.84 -34.52 -16.90
CA LEU A 240 15.92 -35.50 -16.83
C LEU A 240 15.43 -36.91 -16.51
N GLN A 241 14.27 -37.07 -15.88
CA GLN A 241 13.78 -38.39 -15.43
C GLN A 241 13.49 -39.37 -16.60
N PRO A 242 12.82 -38.99 -17.71
CA PRO A 242 12.71 -39.83 -18.90
C PRO A 242 14.03 -40.07 -19.63
N GLU A 243 14.97 -39.11 -19.59
CA GLU A 243 16.26 -39.20 -20.28
C GLU A 243 17.28 -40.10 -19.56
N LEU A 244 17.25 -40.13 -18.22
CA LEU A 244 18.18 -40.91 -17.39
C LEU A 244 17.91 -42.42 -17.47
N PHE A 245 16.66 -42.82 -17.75
CA PHE A 245 16.27 -44.22 -17.86
C PHE A 245 16.26 -44.65 -19.33
N LEU A 246 17.49 -44.91 -19.80
CA LEU A 246 17.88 -45.44 -21.10
C LEU A 246 16.73 -46.02 -21.93
N ASP A 247 16.58 -45.42 -23.10
CA ASP A 247 15.97 -45.94 -24.33
C ASP A 247 15.25 -47.29 -24.15
N PRO A 248 13.96 -47.27 -23.77
CA PRO A 248 13.18 -48.49 -23.58
C PRO A 248 13.22 -49.36 -24.84
N PHE A 249 13.49 -48.76 -26.00
CA PHE A 249 13.63 -49.43 -27.28
C PHE A 249 14.88 -50.30 -27.35
N HIS A 250 16.05 -49.83 -26.91
CA HIS A 250 17.29 -50.63 -26.91
C HIS A 250 17.22 -51.78 -25.90
N VAL A 251 16.63 -51.55 -24.72
CA VAL A 251 16.42 -52.60 -23.70
C VAL A 251 15.36 -53.61 -24.17
N LEU A 252 14.29 -53.17 -24.83
CA LEU A 252 13.28 -54.03 -25.45
C LEU A 252 13.88 -54.86 -26.59
N LEU A 253 14.66 -54.25 -27.48
CA LEU A 253 15.31 -54.91 -28.61
C LEU A 253 16.28 -56.00 -28.14
N PHE A 254 17.09 -55.72 -27.11
CA PHE A 254 17.98 -56.69 -26.48
C PHE A 254 17.21 -57.87 -25.85
N LYS A 255 16.08 -57.61 -25.19
CA LYS A 255 15.26 -58.65 -24.56
C LYS A 255 14.45 -59.47 -25.56
N VAL A 256 13.98 -58.87 -26.64
CA VAL A 256 13.33 -59.56 -27.77
C VAL A 256 14.33 -60.46 -28.49
N TYR A 257 15.56 -59.97 -28.72
CA TYR A 257 16.66 -60.78 -29.26
C TYR A 257 16.98 -61.99 -28.37
N LEU A 258 17.04 -61.81 -27.05
CA LEU A 258 17.19 -62.90 -26.07
C LEU A 258 16.00 -63.88 -26.07
N ALA A 259 14.77 -63.37 -26.21
CA ALA A 259 13.56 -64.19 -26.21
C ALA A 259 13.50 -65.15 -27.40
N GLN A 260 13.98 -64.71 -28.57
CA GLN A 260 13.96 -65.46 -29.82
C GLN A 260 15.00 -66.60 -29.84
N THR A 261 16.01 -66.56 -28.99
CA THR A 261 17.16 -67.48 -29.05
C THR A 261 17.19 -68.58 -27.97
N ILE A 262 16.32 -68.60 -26.95
CA ILE A 262 16.70 -69.27 -25.68
C ILE A 262 15.71 -70.30 -25.09
N PHE A 263 14.45 -70.40 -25.52
CA PHE A 263 13.51 -71.40 -24.96
C PHE A 263 13.42 -72.66 -25.82
N LYS A 264 14.43 -73.54 -25.74
CA LYS A 264 14.29 -74.91 -26.29
C LYS A 264 13.61 -75.81 -25.25
N LEU A 265 12.74 -76.71 -25.72
CA LEU A 265 12.08 -77.71 -24.88
C LEU A 265 13.03 -78.87 -24.56
N LEU A 266 13.93 -79.18 -25.50
CA LEU A 266 14.89 -80.28 -25.46
C LEU A 266 16.32 -79.71 -25.45
N MET A 267 17.13 -80.13 -24.49
CA MET A 267 18.54 -79.75 -24.36
C MET A 267 19.41 -81.00 -24.36
N VAL A 268 20.59 -80.94 -24.97
CA VAL A 268 21.53 -82.06 -24.95
C VAL A 268 22.70 -81.72 -24.03
N THR A 269 23.00 -82.59 -23.08
CA THR A 269 24.18 -82.47 -22.22
C THR A 269 25.17 -83.59 -22.47
N LEU A 270 26.45 -83.21 -22.38
CA LEU A 270 27.56 -84.14 -22.41
C LEU A 270 28.07 -84.32 -20.98
N ILE A 271 28.05 -85.56 -20.50
CA ILE A 271 28.45 -85.93 -19.14
C ILE A 271 29.60 -86.94 -19.24
N GLU A 272 30.50 -86.90 -18.27
CA GLU A 272 31.64 -87.82 -18.20
C GLU A 272 31.16 -89.27 -18.11
N LYS A 273 31.55 -90.06 -19.12
CA LYS A 273 31.17 -91.47 -19.25
C LYS A 273 31.58 -92.32 -18.03
N ALA A 274 32.62 -91.90 -17.30
CA ALA A 274 33.16 -92.61 -16.15
C ALA A 274 32.18 -92.71 -14.96
N LEU A 275 31.26 -91.75 -14.79
CA LEU A 275 30.39 -91.68 -13.61
C LEU A 275 28.99 -92.31 -13.83
N VAL A 276 28.46 -92.19 -15.05
CA VAL A 276 27.07 -92.56 -15.38
C VAL A 276 26.98 -93.59 -16.52
N GLY A 277 28.08 -93.87 -17.24
CA GLY A 277 28.13 -94.86 -18.33
C GLY A 277 27.60 -94.38 -19.69
N TYR A 278 26.86 -93.27 -19.73
CA TYR A 278 26.34 -92.65 -20.95
C TYR A 278 27.03 -91.31 -21.24
N THR A 279 27.19 -90.97 -22.52
CA THR A 279 27.87 -89.74 -22.98
C THR A 279 26.91 -88.58 -23.20
N THR A 280 25.67 -88.87 -23.61
CA THR A 280 24.70 -87.88 -24.08
C THR A 280 23.35 -88.10 -23.41
N PHE A 281 22.81 -87.05 -22.81
CA PHE A 281 21.47 -87.02 -22.22
C PHE A 281 20.64 -85.91 -22.85
N GLU A 282 19.39 -86.24 -23.17
CA GLU A 282 18.37 -85.28 -23.57
C GLU A 282 17.57 -84.86 -22.34
N CYS A 283 17.64 -83.58 -21.98
CA CYS A 283 16.94 -83.00 -20.85
C CYS A 283 15.74 -82.20 -21.32
N ILE A 284 14.59 -82.38 -20.65
CA ILE A 284 13.36 -81.65 -20.94
C ILE A 284 13.10 -80.60 -19.86
N HIS A 285 13.03 -79.33 -20.27
CA HIS A 285 12.67 -78.23 -19.38
C HIS A 285 11.15 -77.94 -19.46
N VAL A 286 10.38 -78.50 -18.54
CA VAL A 286 8.91 -78.44 -18.52
C VAL A 286 8.38 -77.01 -18.39
N LEU A 287 9.10 -76.13 -17.67
CA LEU A 287 8.70 -74.75 -17.43
C LEU A 287 8.94 -73.82 -18.64
N SER A 288 9.67 -74.29 -19.65
CA SER A 288 10.05 -73.52 -20.86
C SER A 288 8.84 -72.91 -21.58
N SER A 289 7.75 -73.65 -21.71
CA SER A 289 6.52 -73.17 -22.38
C SER A 289 5.80 -72.08 -21.58
N LEU A 290 5.73 -72.24 -20.25
CA LEU A 290 5.07 -71.28 -19.37
C LEU A 290 5.89 -69.98 -19.24
N LEU A 291 7.21 -70.08 -19.02
CA LEU A 291 8.11 -68.93 -18.98
C LEU A 291 8.12 -68.16 -20.29
N ARG A 292 8.04 -68.83 -21.45
CA ARG A 292 7.93 -68.15 -22.75
C ARG A 292 6.65 -67.33 -22.85
N LYS A 293 5.50 -67.85 -22.40
CA LYS A 293 4.22 -67.10 -22.40
C LYS A 293 4.28 -65.90 -21.45
N LEU A 294 4.85 -66.08 -20.25
CA LEU A 294 5.03 -65.00 -19.28
C LEU A 294 6.02 -63.92 -19.76
N LEU A 295 7.09 -64.32 -20.44
CA LEU A 295 8.04 -63.40 -21.06
C LEU A 295 7.39 -62.57 -22.16
N VAL A 296 6.61 -63.19 -23.06
CA VAL A 296 5.86 -62.45 -24.08
C VAL A 296 4.89 -61.47 -23.43
N ALA A 297 4.13 -61.89 -22.42
CA ALA A 297 3.25 -61.00 -21.67
C ALA A 297 4.01 -59.81 -21.04
N TYR A 298 5.15 -60.06 -20.38
CA TYR A 298 5.99 -59.02 -19.80
C TYR A 298 6.54 -58.04 -20.86
N LEU A 299 7.00 -58.54 -22.01
CA LEU A 299 7.49 -57.70 -23.10
C LEU A 299 6.38 -56.86 -23.73
N THR A 300 5.15 -57.37 -23.83
CA THR A 300 4.01 -56.58 -24.31
C THR A 300 3.66 -55.44 -23.36
N LEU A 301 3.68 -55.68 -22.04
CA LEU A 301 3.47 -54.64 -21.03
C LEU A 301 4.58 -53.59 -21.06
N LEU A 302 5.84 -54.02 -21.19
CA LEU A 302 6.99 -53.13 -21.31
C LEU A 302 6.95 -52.28 -22.59
N GLY A 303 6.51 -52.85 -23.72
CA GLY A 303 6.33 -52.13 -24.97
C GLY A 303 5.26 -51.04 -24.87
N LEU A 304 4.12 -51.35 -24.24
CA LEU A 304 3.06 -50.37 -23.98
C LEU A 304 3.55 -49.24 -23.07
N TYR A 305 4.28 -49.58 -22.00
CA TYR A 305 4.94 -48.60 -21.13
C TYR A 305 5.96 -47.73 -21.91
N GLY A 306 6.72 -48.30 -22.83
CA GLY A 306 7.64 -47.54 -23.69
C GLY A 306 6.91 -46.55 -24.60
N LEU A 307 5.79 -46.95 -25.21
CA LEU A 307 4.99 -46.10 -26.10
C LEU A 307 4.40 -44.89 -25.38
N LEU A 308 3.89 -45.08 -24.16
CA LEU A 308 3.41 -43.95 -23.36
C LEU A 308 4.54 -43.00 -22.93
N ASN A 309 5.75 -43.50 -22.63
CA ASN A 309 6.88 -42.63 -22.30
C ASN A 309 7.33 -41.81 -23.51
N PHE A 310 7.26 -42.40 -24.70
CA PHE A 310 7.53 -41.65 -25.93
C PHE A 310 6.49 -40.55 -26.15
N TYR A 311 5.21 -40.85 -25.90
CA TYR A 311 4.14 -39.85 -25.96
C TYR A 311 4.38 -38.70 -24.97
N THR A 312 4.72 -38.99 -23.71
CA THR A 312 4.98 -37.95 -22.70
C THR A 312 6.20 -37.11 -23.04
N LEU A 313 7.28 -37.74 -23.49
CA LEU A 313 8.48 -37.03 -23.94
C LEU A 313 8.19 -36.13 -25.16
N SER A 314 7.42 -36.63 -26.13
CA SER A 314 6.99 -35.84 -27.28
C SER A 314 6.14 -34.64 -26.86
N TRP A 315 5.25 -34.78 -25.88
CA TRP A 315 4.42 -33.69 -25.37
C TRP A 315 5.23 -32.63 -24.61
N ILE A 316 6.19 -33.08 -23.78
CA ILE A 316 7.12 -32.21 -23.04
C ILE A 316 8.02 -31.41 -23.99
N LEU A 317 8.45 -32.02 -25.09
CA LEU A 317 9.32 -31.38 -26.09
C LEU A 317 8.55 -30.48 -27.06
N SER A 318 7.30 -30.82 -27.42
CA SER A 318 6.48 -30.01 -28.32
C SER A 318 5.93 -28.75 -27.65
N SER A 319 5.77 -28.78 -26.32
CA SER A 319 5.14 -27.70 -25.55
C SER A 319 6.20 -26.92 -24.78
N SER A 320 6.20 -25.59 -24.87
CA SER A 320 7.08 -24.76 -24.04
C SER A 320 6.57 -24.72 -22.59
N LEU A 321 6.77 -25.79 -21.83
CA LEU A 321 6.24 -25.96 -20.46
C LEU A 321 6.81 -24.98 -19.43
N GLN A 322 7.84 -24.21 -19.80
CA GLN A 322 8.37 -23.12 -18.99
C GLN A 322 7.53 -21.83 -19.08
N GLN A 323 6.64 -21.72 -20.08
CA GLN A 323 5.80 -20.54 -20.27
C GLN A 323 4.33 -20.95 -20.23
N TYR A 324 3.55 -20.32 -19.33
CA TYR A 324 2.10 -20.49 -19.28
C TYR A 324 1.43 -19.15 -19.53
N SER A 325 0.66 -19.08 -20.62
CA SER A 325 -0.15 -17.91 -20.99
C SER A 325 -1.61 -18.17 -20.66
N PHE A 326 -2.21 -17.28 -19.86
CA PHE A 326 -3.62 -17.39 -19.45
C PHE A 326 -4.61 -16.88 -20.53
N HIS A 327 -4.33 -17.06 -21.83
CA HIS A 327 -5.10 -16.39 -22.90
C HIS A 327 -6.59 -16.73 -22.85
N SER A 328 -6.95 -18.00 -22.70
CA SER A 328 -8.34 -18.45 -22.57
C SER A 328 -9.04 -17.89 -21.33
N LEU A 329 -8.34 -17.84 -20.19
CA LEU A 329 -8.88 -17.35 -18.92
C LEU A 329 -8.96 -15.81 -18.84
N LYS A 330 -8.06 -15.09 -19.54
CA LYS A 330 -8.12 -13.63 -19.69
C LYS A 330 -9.38 -13.19 -20.44
N GLU A 331 -9.79 -13.98 -21.43
CA GLU A 331 -11.02 -13.75 -22.20
C GLU A 331 -12.27 -14.11 -21.39
N LEU A 332 -12.30 -15.29 -20.76
CA LEU A 332 -13.46 -15.83 -20.00
C LEU A 332 -13.75 -15.16 -18.66
N CYS A 333 -12.83 -14.39 -18.10
CA CYS A 333 -12.99 -13.78 -16.77
C CYS A 333 -12.94 -12.26 -16.80
N SER A 334 -12.80 -11.62 -17.98
CA SER A 334 -12.57 -10.17 -18.14
C SER A 334 -11.37 -9.59 -17.35
N LEU A 335 -10.51 -10.44 -16.75
CA LEU A 335 -9.35 -10.06 -15.94
C LEU A 335 -8.08 -10.08 -16.80
N ARG A 336 -7.82 -8.99 -17.53
CA ARG A 336 -6.74 -8.89 -18.53
C ARG A 336 -5.34 -8.66 -17.94
N ASP A 337 -5.25 -8.23 -16.68
CA ASP A 337 -4.00 -7.73 -16.06
C ASP A 337 -3.10 -8.80 -15.44
N VAL A 338 -3.39 -10.10 -15.65
CA VAL A 338 -2.57 -11.18 -15.10
C VAL A 338 -1.30 -11.37 -15.94
N PRO A 339 -0.09 -11.25 -15.35
CA PRO A 339 1.16 -11.45 -16.08
C PRO A 339 1.36 -12.93 -16.42
N ASP A 340 1.89 -13.20 -17.62
CA ASP A 340 2.23 -14.56 -18.02
C ASP A 340 3.40 -15.10 -17.18
N LEU A 341 3.35 -16.38 -16.84
CA LEU A 341 4.33 -17.02 -15.95
C LEU A 341 5.43 -17.69 -16.79
N ARG A 342 6.70 -17.53 -16.38
CA ARG A 342 7.88 -18.05 -17.10
C ARG A 342 8.77 -19.02 -16.29
N ASN A 343 8.25 -19.56 -15.18
CA ASN A 343 9.03 -20.28 -14.16
C ASN A 343 8.43 -21.65 -13.84
N ASP A 344 8.96 -22.38 -12.85
CA ASP A 344 8.43 -23.69 -12.41
C ASP A 344 6.93 -23.68 -12.03
N LEU A 345 6.41 -22.52 -11.61
CA LEU A 345 4.98 -22.34 -11.38
C LEU A 345 4.15 -22.53 -12.67
N ALA A 346 4.68 -22.13 -13.82
CA ALA A 346 4.07 -22.36 -15.12
C ALA A 346 3.98 -23.87 -15.42
N PHE A 347 5.04 -24.62 -15.12
CA PHE A 347 5.05 -26.08 -15.25
C PHE A 347 4.00 -26.73 -14.35
N LEU A 348 3.93 -26.34 -13.06
CA LEU A 348 2.93 -26.88 -12.13
C LEU A 348 1.49 -26.57 -12.57
N ILE A 349 1.26 -25.38 -13.13
CA ILE A 349 -0.05 -24.99 -13.66
C ILE A 349 -0.39 -25.77 -14.93
N HIS A 350 0.56 -26.00 -15.85
CA HIS A 350 0.36 -26.88 -17.00
C HIS A 350 -0.05 -28.29 -16.57
N MET A 351 0.61 -28.85 -15.55
CA MET A 351 0.27 -30.18 -15.03
C MET A 351 -1.12 -30.21 -14.38
N LEU A 352 -1.51 -29.13 -13.71
CA LEU A 352 -2.83 -28.99 -13.11
C LEU A 352 -3.94 -28.80 -14.15
N ASP A 353 -3.66 -28.06 -15.22
CA ASP A 353 -4.60 -27.80 -16.32
C ASP A 353 -4.97 -29.10 -17.07
N GLN A 354 -4.02 -30.03 -17.17
CA GLN A 354 -4.29 -31.37 -17.72
C GLN A 354 -5.13 -32.26 -16.79
N TYR A 355 -5.21 -31.93 -15.51
CA TYR A 355 -6.04 -32.64 -14.53
C TYR A 355 -7.44 -32.04 -14.44
N ASP A 356 -7.55 -30.74 -14.11
CA ASP A 356 -8.82 -30.03 -14.03
C ASP A 356 -8.61 -28.51 -14.26
N PRO A 357 -9.15 -27.93 -15.36
CA PRO A 357 -9.02 -26.50 -15.66
C PRO A 357 -9.71 -25.59 -14.63
N LEU A 358 -10.70 -26.09 -13.87
CA LEU A 358 -11.40 -25.29 -12.86
C LEU A 358 -10.49 -24.90 -11.68
N LEU A 359 -9.52 -25.76 -11.34
CA LEU A 359 -8.54 -25.47 -10.29
C LEU A 359 -7.62 -24.32 -10.70
N VAL A 360 -7.25 -24.27 -11.98
CA VAL A 360 -6.47 -23.17 -12.57
C VAL A 360 -7.28 -21.88 -12.56
N GLN A 361 -8.57 -21.93 -12.93
CA GLN A 361 -9.45 -20.76 -12.90
C GLN A 361 -9.58 -20.16 -11.49
N ARG A 362 -9.69 -20.98 -10.45
CA ARG A 362 -9.75 -20.50 -9.06
C ARG A 362 -8.41 -19.90 -8.59
N LEU A 363 -7.29 -20.51 -8.97
CA LEU A 363 -5.97 -19.96 -8.67
C LEU A 363 -5.73 -18.63 -9.42
N PHE A 364 -6.22 -18.51 -10.65
CA PHE A 364 -6.10 -17.33 -11.49
C PHE A 364 -6.71 -16.08 -10.84
N VAL A 365 -7.86 -16.21 -10.15
CA VAL A 365 -8.45 -15.11 -9.39
C VAL A 365 -7.46 -14.54 -8.36
N PHE A 366 -6.69 -15.39 -7.67
CA PHE A 366 -5.71 -14.93 -6.67
C PHE A 366 -4.39 -14.42 -7.26
N LEU A 367 -4.15 -14.67 -8.55
CA LEU A 367 -2.99 -14.12 -9.27
C LEU A 367 -3.28 -12.73 -9.86
N SER A 368 -4.55 -12.29 -9.86
CA SER A 368 -4.96 -11.02 -10.45
C SER A 368 -4.82 -9.83 -9.49
N PRO A 369 -4.16 -8.73 -9.90
CA PRO A 369 -4.08 -7.51 -9.08
C PRO A 369 -5.43 -6.77 -9.00
N VAL A 370 -6.30 -6.94 -9.99
CA VAL A 370 -7.63 -6.32 -10.02
C VAL A 370 -8.55 -6.95 -8.99
N SER A 371 -8.52 -8.27 -8.86
CA SER A 371 -9.30 -8.97 -7.84
C SER A 371 -8.83 -8.60 -6.43
N GLU A 372 -7.52 -8.45 -6.20
CA GLU A 372 -6.98 -7.97 -4.92
C GLU A 372 -7.48 -6.55 -4.61
N SER A 373 -7.49 -5.66 -5.61
CA SER A 373 -8.01 -4.30 -5.47
C SER A 373 -9.51 -4.30 -5.10
N ARG A 374 -10.31 -5.14 -5.76
CA ARG A 374 -11.75 -5.30 -5.46
C ARG A 374 -11.99 -5.83 -4.03
N LEU A 375 -11.18 -6.80 -3.58
CA LEU A 375 -11.26 -7.31 -2.21
C LEU A 375 -10.97 -6.21 -1.18
N LEU A 376 -9.96 -5.38 -1.46
CA LEU A 376 -9.61 -4.26 -0.59
C LEU A 376 -10.73 -3.22 -0.53
N GLU A 377 -11.40 -2.92 -1.65
CA GLU A 377 -12.57 -2.03 -1.72
C GLU A 377 -13.74 -2.55 -0.88
N GLU A 378 -14.18 -3.81 -1.08
CA GLU A 378 -15.26 -4.40 -0.27
C GLU A 378 -14.90 -4.47 1.22
N SER A 379 -13.64 -4.77 1.54
CA SER A 379 -13.15 -4.81 2.92
C SER A 379 -13.12 -3.43 3.59
N LEU A 380 -12.89 -2.39 2.80
CA LEU A 380 -12.81 -1.01 3.25
C LEU A 380 -14.22 -0.45 3.46
N GLU A 381 -15.16 -0.71 2.54
CA GLU A 381 -16.59 -0.41 2.70
C GLU A 381 -17.17 -0.97 3.99
N ARG A 382 -16.94 -2.26 4.29
CA ARG A 382 -17.43 -2.86 5.54
C ARG A 382 -16.79 -2.25 6.78
N ARG A 383 -15.49 -1.91 6.73
CA ARG A 383 -14.78 -1.35 7.91
C ARG A 383 -15.08 0.12 8.16
N TRP A 384 -15.49 0.84 7.13
CA TRP A 384 -15.76 2.27 7.12
C TRP A 384 -17.16 2.54 6.58
N GLY A 385 -18.16 2.04 7.30
CA GLY A 385 -19.56 2.35 7.04
C GLY A 385 -19.94 3.77 7.46
N GLU A 386 -21.12 4.22 7.01
CA GLU A 386 -21.63 5.58 7.24
C GLU A 386 -21.72 5.93 8.72
N GLU A 387 -22.19 5.01 9.56
CA GLU A 387 -22.32 5.22 11.01
C GLU A 387 -20.98 5.52 11.68
N LYS A 388 -19.94 4.77 11.30
CA LYS A 388 -18.60 4.95 11.87
C LYS A 388 -17.97 6.25 11.39
N LEU A 389 -18.15 6.59 10.12
CA LEU A 389 -17.69 7.87 9.56
C LEU A 389 -18.38 9.05 10.25
N ASN A 390 -19.71 8.99 10.42
CA ASN A 390 -20.48 10.01 11.15
C ASN A 390 -20.02 10.16 12.60
N ALA A 391 -19.68 9.07 13.28
CA ALA A 391 -19.16 9.12 14.65
C ALA A 391 -17.79 9.81 14.77
N MET A 392 -17.03 9.93 13.68
CA MET A 392 -15.72 10.62 13.65
C MET A 392 -15.81 12.06 13.14
N ILE A 393 -17.00 12.54 12.76
CA ILE A 393 -17.20 13.94 12.37
C ILE A 393 -17.17 14.79 13.64
N ASN A 394 -16.23 15.72 13.69
CA ASN A 394 -16.16 16.73 14.73
C ASN A 394 -16.80 18.02 14.21
N VAL A 395 -17.62 18.67 15.06
CA VAL A 395 -18.17 20.00 14.77
C VAL A 395 -17.38 21.01 15.60
N ASP A 396 -16.69 21.93 14.95
CA ASP A 396 -15.95 22.99 15.66
C ASP A 396 -16.90 24.00 16.32
N ALA A 397 -16.33 24.88 17.16
CA ALA A 397 -17.05 25.98 17.80
C ALA A 397 -17.77 26.92 16.78
N ASP A 398 -17.30 26.96 15.55
CA ASP A 398 -17.87 27.74 14.44
C ASP A 398 -19.00 27.01 13.69
N GLY A 399 -19.34 25.78 14.09
CA GLY A 399 -20.39 24.96 13.45
C GLY A 399 -19.94 24.20 12.19
N CYS A 400 -18.63 24.19 11.87
CA CYS A 400 -18.08 23.47 10.72
C CYS A 400 -17.91 21.98 11.01
N SER A 401 -18.47 21.14 10.14
CA SER A 401 -18.29 19.69 10.19
C SER A 401 -16.97 19.27 9.54
N ARG A 402 -16.06 18.70 10.33
CA ARG A 402 -14.74 18.24 9.90
C ARG A 402 -14.60 16.73 10.06
N LEU A 403 -14.02 16.09 9.05
CA LEU A 403 -13.67 14.67 9.08
C LEU A 403 -12.19 14.51 8.74
N GLN A 404 -11.47 13.76 9.56
CA GLN A 404 -10.05 13.42 9.34
C GLN A 404 -9.90 11.92 9.14
N LEU A 405 -9.32 11.53 8.01
CA LEU A 405 -8.99 10.15 7.67
C LEU A 405 -7.48 9.99 7.54
N VAL A 406 -6.93 9.00 8.23
CA VAL A 406 -5.47 8.80 8.35
C VAL A 406 -5.08 7.39 7.95
N ALA A 407 -4.02 7.27 7.15
CA ALA A 407 -3.35 6.02 6.79
C ALA A 407 -4.27 4.95 6.16
N LEU A 408 -5.23 5.38 5.34
CA LEU A 408 -6.07 4.48 4.55
C LEU A 408 -5.40 4.16 3.20
N PRO A 409 -5.52 2.92 2.70
CA PRO A 409 -4.98 2.59 1.38
C PRO A 409 -5.75 3.27 0.26
N ARG A 410 -7.07 3.47 0.43
CA ARG A 410 -7.99 4.12 -0.52
C ARG A 410 -9.11 4.86 0.23
N LEU A 411 -9.82 5.73 -0.47
CA LEU A 411 -10.98 6.44 0.08
C LEU A 411 -12.20 5.52 0.22
N PRO A 412 -12.89 5.50 1.38
CA PRO A 412 -14.15 4.78 1.53
C PRO A 412 -15.24 5.39 0.63
N PRO A 413 -16.01 4.60 -0.14
CA PRO A 413 -17.07 5.17 -0.96
C PRO A 413 -18.26 5.66 -0.11
N ALA A 414 -18.44 5.12 1.10
CA ALA A 414 -19.36 5.67 2.11
C ALA A 414 -19.02 7.11 2.55
N LEU A 415 -17.80 7.60 2.28
CA LEU A 415 -17.45 9.00 2.49
C LEU A 415 -18.31 9.93 1.63
N PHE A 416 -18.59 9.52 0.39
CA PHE A 416 -19.29 10.35 -0.58
C PHE A 416 -20.80 10.47 -0.31
N THR A 417 -21.36 9.70 0.64
CA THR A 417 -22.76 9.86 1.05
C THR A 417 -22.95 10.92 2.13
N LEU A 418 -21.86 11.44 2.70
CA LEU A 418 -21.88 12.48 3.74
C LEU A 418 -22.12 13.88 3.15
N SER A 419 -23.39 14.23 2.93
CA SER A 419 -23.79 15.52 2.34
C SER A 419 -23.53 16.75 3.22
N GLN A 420 -23.46 16.56 4.54
CA GLN A 420 -23.30 17.63 5.52
C GLN A 420 -21.84 18.00 5.79
N LEU A 421 -20.87 17.29 5.21
CA LEU A 421 -19.45 17.50 5.49
C LEU A 421 -18.93 18.76 4.79
N GLN A 422 -18.34 19.69 5.55
CA GLN A 422 -17.76 20.93 5.00
C GLN A 422 -16.25 20.83 4.79
N VAL A 423 -15.54 20.15 5.69
CA VAL A 423 -14.07 20.04 5.67
C VAL A 423 -13.65 18.57 5.65
N LEU A 424 -12.86 18.20 4.65
CA LEU A 424 -12.28 16.87 4.53
C LEU A 424 -10.76 16.92 4.66
N LYS A 425 -10.22 16.25 5.67
CA LYS A 425 -8.78 16.12 5.91
C LYS A 425 -8.32 14.69 5.64
N LEU A 426 -7.37 14.52 4.73
CA LEU A 426 -6.84 13.23 4.30
C LEU A 426 -5.33 13.19 4.58
N GLU A 427 -4.88 12.20 5.33
CA GLU A 427 -3.47 12.06 5.72
C GLU A 427 -2.90 10.70 5.31
N LEU A 428 -1.77 10.70 4.62
CA LEU A 428 -0.99 9.50 4.24
C LEU A 428 -1.80 8.48 3.41
N ILE A 429 -2.59 8.95 2.43
CA ILE A 429 -3.38 8.10 1.51
C ILE A 429 -2.67 8.03 0.15
N THR A 430 -2.27 6.84 -0.27
CA THR A 430 -1.44 6.61 -1.47
C THR A 430 -2.22 6.48 -2.79
N ASP A 431 -3.53 6.25 -2.76
CA ASP A 431 -4.37 6.20 -3.97
C ASP A 431 -5.75 6.81 -3.65
N ALA A 432 -5.76 8.13 -3.41
CA ALA A 432 -6.99 8.86 -3.14
C ALA A 432 -7.71 9.17 -4.45
N ARG A 433 -8.73 8.37 -4.79
CA ARG A 433 -9.54 8.58 -6.01
C ARG A 433 -10.87 9.25 -5.70
N PHE A 434 -11.06 10.44 -6.25
CA PHE A 434 -12.32 11.17 -6.19
C PHE A 434 -13.15 10.83 -7.42
N THR A 435 -14.21 10.05 -7.20
CA THR A 435 -15.13 9.60 -8.25
C THR A 435 -16.28 10.57 -8.45
N ALA A 436 -17.12 10.35 -9.47
CA ALA A 436 -18.34 11.12 -9.72
C ALA A 436 -19.29 11.23 -8.51
N GLN A 437 -19.16 10.34 -7.51
CA GLN A 437 -19.97 10.36 -6.29
C GLN A 437 -19.74 11.59 -5.40
N VAL A 438 -18.62 12.32 -5.56
CA VAL A 438 -18.34 13.57 -4.84
C VAL A 438 -19.41 14.62 -5.05
N THR A 439 -20.13 14.58 -6.18
CA THR A 439 -21.27 15.46 -6.46
C THR A 439 -22.38 15.40 -5.41
N LYS A 440 -22.45 14.33 -4.61
CA LYS A 440 -23.39 14.18 -3.49
C LYS A 440 -22.98 14.99 -2.26
N MET A 441 -21.71 15.38 -2.14
CA MET A 441 -21.16 16.14 -1.02
C MET A 441 -21.34 17.64 -1.23
N THR A 442 -22.59 18.11 -1.31
CA THR A 442 -22.94 19.49 -1.68
C THR A 442 -22.39 20.57 -0.74
N SER A 443 -22.11 20.22 0.52
CA SER A 443 -21.61 21.18 1.52
C SER A 443 -20.08 21.29 1.57
N LEU A 444 -19.34 20.49 0.80
CA LEU A 444 -17.88 20.41 0.88
C LEU A 444 -17.24 21.68 0.31
N ARG A 445 -16.50 22.40 1.14
CA ARG A 445 -15.82 23.67 0.78
C ARG A 445 -14.32 23.63 0.99
N GLU A 446 -13.84 22.85 1.94
CA GLU A 446 -12.43 22.78 2.30
C GLU A 446 -11.88 21.36 2.13
N LEU A 447 -10.74 21.24 1.45
CA LEU A 447 -10.04 19.97 1.24
C LEU A 447 -8.59 20.09 1.71
N HIS A 448 -8.16 19.19 2.60
CA HIS A 448 -6.80 19.14 3.11
C HIS A 448 -6.18 17.80 2.74
N LEU A 449 -5.11 17.83 1.96
CA LEU A 449 -4.36 16.66 1.52
C LEU A 449 -2.97 16.70 2.13
N TYR A 450 -2.70 15.80 3.08
CA TYR A 450 -1.40 15.66 3.72
C TYR A 450 -0.66 14.42 3.24
N HIS A 451 0.39 14.61 2.45
CA HIS A 451 1.18 13.54 1.82
C HIS A 451 0.31 12.51 1.09
N CYS A 452 -0.65 13.01 0.32
CA CYS A 452 -1.62 12.20 -0.42
C CYS A 452 -1.45 12.37 -1.93
N THR A 453 -1.54 11.26 -2.66
CA THR A 453 -1.61 11.24 -4.13
C THR A 453 -3.07 11.14 -4.54
N ALA A 454 -3.61 12.25 -5.06
CA ALA A 454 -5.03 12.38 -5.38
C ALA A 454 -5.30 12.41 -6.89
N ALA A 455 -6.05 11.43 -7.37
CA ALA A 455 -6.59 11.40 -8.73
C ALA A 455 -8.09 11.77 -8.71
N VAL A 456 -8.52 12.57 -9.68
CA VAL A 456 -9.89 13.10 -9.73
C VAL A 456 -10.49 12.81 -11.10
N ASP A 457 -11.67 12.22 -11.13
CA ASP A 457 -12.44 12.00 -12.36
C ASP A 457 -12.94 13.33 -12.94
N PRO A 458 -13.16 13.46 -14.27
CA PRO A 458 -13.59 14.70 -14.90
C PRO A 458 -14.88 15.30 -14.31
N SER A 459 -15.83 14.47 -13.89
CA SER A 459 -17.09 14.91 -13.25
C SER A 459 -16.87 15.45 -11.83
N ALA A 460 -16.00 14.81 -11.04
CA ALA A 460 -15.61 15.31 -9.72
C ALA A 460 -14.80 16.59 -9.81
N LEU A 461 -13.97 16.73 -10.85
CA LEU A 461 -13.21 17.93 -11.13
C LEU A 461 -14.11 19.14 -11.44
N ALA A 462 -15.19 18.93 -12.22
CA ALA A 462 -16.18 19.98 -12.46
C ALA A 462 -16.84 20.45 -11.15
N PHE A 463 -17.17 19.52 -10.25
CA PHE A 463 -17.70 19.85 -8.93
C PHE A 463 -16.71 20.68 -8.10
N PHE A 464 -15.45 20.24 -8.00
CA PHE A 464 -14.42 20.97 -7.25
C PHE A 464 -14.10 22.34 -7.83
N GLN A 465 -14.18 22.51 -9.16
CA GLN A 465 -13.95 23.81 -9.80
C GLN A 465 -14.95 24.89 -9.36
N GLU A 466 -16.17 24.50 -9.00
CA GLU A 466 -17.25 25.41 -8.63
C GLU A 466 -17.42 25.57 -7.11
N HIS A 467 -17.20 24.51 -6.32
CA HIS A 467 -17.57 24.48 -4.90
C HIS A 467 -16.38 24.58 -3.93
N LEU A 468 -15.16 24.26 -4.37
CA LEU A 468 -14.00 24.22 -3.47
C LEU A 468 -13.45 25.64 -3.24
N GLU A 469 -13.53 26.12 -2.01
CA GLU A 469 -13.09 27.46 -1.60
C GLU A 469 -11.66 27.42 -1.03
N VAL A 470 -11.33 26.41 -0.23
CA VAL A 470 -10.04 26.28 0.47
C VAL A 470 -9.37 24.95 0.13
N LEU A 471 -8.09 25.00 -0.22
CA LEU A 471 -7.28 23.82 -0.45
C LEU A 471 -5.97 23.91 0.31
N GLN A 472 -5.71 22.92 1.16
CA GLN A 472 -4.43 22.77 1.86
C GLN A 472 -3.71 21.51 1.37
N LEU A 473 -2.49 21.68 0.88
CA LEU A 473 -1.63 20.61 0.41
C LEU A 473 -0.36 20.57 1.25
N THR A 474 -0.03 19.39 1.76
CA THR A 474 1.31 19.14 2.28
C THR A 474 1.95 17.98 1.50
N PHE A 475 3.18 18.19 1.04
CA PHE A 475 3.88 17.28 0.14
C PHE A 475 5.36 17.25 0.47
N THR A 476 6.02 16.13 0.18
CA THR A 476 7.48 16.02 0.36
C THR A 476 8.22 16.60 -0.83
N GLN A 477 7.70 16.34 -2.03
CA GLN A 477 8.24 16.75 -3.32
C GLN A 477 7.15 17.40 -4.15
N ALA A 478 7.50 18.39 -4.96
CA ALA A 478 6.52 19.07 -5.80
C ALA A 478 5.90 18.20 -6.90
N SER A 479 6.48 17.03 -7.22
CA SER A 479 5.89 16.05 -8.14
C SER A 479 4.63 15.37 -7.58
N GLU A 480 4.43 15.41 -6.27
CA GLU A 480 3.23 14.86 -5.61
C GLU A 480 2.01 15.78 -5.79
N ILE A 481 2.21 17.03 -6.22
CA ILE A 481 1.14 18.01 -6.37
C ILE A 481 0.30 17.65 -7.61
N PRO A 482 -1.01 17.40 -7.43
CA PRO A 482 -1.85 17.02 -8.55
C PRO A 482 -2.05 18.17 -9.56
N SER A 483 -1.99 17.88 -10.85
CA SER A 483 -2.11 18.89 -11.91
C SER A 483 -3.49 19.57 -11.96
N TRP A 484 -4.54 18.88 -11.49
CA TRP A 484 -5.90 19.41 -11.47
C TRP A 484 -6.08 20.57 -10.48
N VAL A 485 -5.21 20.70 -9.47
CA VAL A 485 -5.25 21.80 -8.48
C VAL A 485 -5.17 23.16 -9.17
N LEU A 486 -4.37 23.25 -10.23
CA LEU A 486 -4.19 24.47 -11.00
C LEU A 486 -5.43 24.85 -11.81
N SER A 487 -6.37 23.92 -11.99
CA SER A 487 -7.59 24.14 -12.78
C SER A 487 -8.79 24.65 -11.97
N LEU A 488 -8.64 24.78 -10.65
CA LEU A 488 -9.71 25.15 -9.73
C LEU A 488 -10.03 26.65 -9.82
N ARG A 489 -11.13 26.98 -10.51
CA ARG A 489 -11.50 28.39 -10.73
C ARG A 489 -12.05 29.05 -9.48
N GLY A 490 -12.87 28.35 -8.70
CA GLY A 490 -13.54 28.84 -7.49
C GLY A 490 -12.65 28.94 -6.24
N LEU A 491 -11.36 28.62 -6.34
CA LEU A 491 -10.47 28.57 -5.18
C LEU A 491 -10.16 29.98 -4.65
N HIS A 492 -10.44 30.21 -3.36
CA HIS A 492 -10.20 31.47 -2.65
C HIS A 492 -8.92 31.43 -1.83
N GLU A 493 -8.63 30.30 -1.17
CA GLU A 493 -7.46 30.12 -0.31
C GLU A 493 -6.66 28.87 -0.71
N LEU A 494 -5.35 29.04 -0.88
CA LEU A 494 -4.43 27.95 -1.21
C LEU A 494 -3.29 27.92 -0.20
N HIS A 495 -3.12 26.78 0.45
CA HIS A 495 -2.01 26.52 1.38
C HIS A 495 -1.12 25.44 0.80
N LEU A 496 0.15 25.76 0.56
CA LEU A 496 1.15 24.85 0.04
C LEU A 496 2.23 24.67 1.10
N SER A 497 2.43 23.44 1.58
CA SER A 497 3.48 23.09 2.53
C SER A 497 4.40 22.02 1.96
N GLY A 498 5.68 22.32 1.76
CA GLY A 498 6.64 21.34 1.26
C GLY A 498 7.77 21.93 0.44
N ARG A 499 8.62 21.05 -0.10
CA ARG A 499 9.74 21.46 -0.97
C ARG A 499 9.23 21.81 -2.37
N LEU A 500 9.09 23.11 -2.61
CA LEU A 500 8.67 23.68 -3.90
C LEU A 500 9.83 23.92 -4.88
N SER A 501 11.08 23.85 -4.40
CA SER A 501 12.26 24.00 -5.24
C SER A 501 12.49 22.73 -6.08
N SER A 502 12.55 22.89 -7.40
CA SER A 502 13.02 21.82 -8.29
C SER A 502 14.53 21.66 -8.09
N GLU A 503 15.01 20.44 -7.89
CA GLU A 503 16.44 20.09 -7.71
C GLU A 503 17.31 20.32 -8.98
N GLY A 504 16.97 21.29 -9.82
CA GLY A 504 17.62 21.55 -11.10
C GLY A 504 17.95 23.02 -11.32
N GLY A 505 19.00 23.51 -10.64
CA GLY A 505 19.79 24.68 -11.06
C GLY A 505 19.11 26.05 -11.06
N VAL A 506 19.95 27.08 -11.01
CA VAL A 506 19.55 28.49 -11.15
C VAL A 506 18.83 28.68 -12.48
N GLY A 507 17.52 28.93 -12.46
CA GLY A 507 16.80 29.47 -13.62
C GLY A 507 15.47 28.82 -14.00
N ARG A 508 15.05 27.69 -13.42
CA ARG A 508 13.72 27.13 -13.75
C ARG A 508 12.62 27.55 -12.78
N SER A 509 11.44 27.70 -13.38
CA SER A 509 10.10 27.97 -12.86
C SER A 509 9.77 27.16 -11.59
N TRP A 510 8.85 27.65 -10.75
CA TRP A 510 8.34 26.83 -9.64
C TRP A 510 7.76 25.51 -10.18
N ALA A 511 7.79 24.45 -9.39
CA ALA A 511 7.41 23.13 -9.91
C ALA A 511 5.90 22.98 -10.25
N LEU A 512 5.05 23.90 -9.78
CA LEU A 512 3.60 23.89 -10.00
C LEU A 512 3.17 24.49 -11.36
N GLY A 513 4.05 25.05 -12.19
CA GLY A 513 3.64 25.63 -13.50
C GLY A 513 2.81 26.93 -13.43
N SER A 514 1.87 27.15 -14.36
CA SER A 514 1.16 28.44 -14.49
C SER A 514 -0.07 28.55 -13.59
N LEU A 515 -0.26 29.69 -12.95
CA LEU A 515 -1.36 29.96 -12.01
C LEU A 515 -2.54 30.74 -12.62
N ARG A 516 -2.53 30.98 -13.94
CA ARG A 516 -3.51 31.86 -14.65
C ARG A 516 -4.99 31.50 -14.46
N GLN A 517 -5.26 30.25 -14.11
CA GLN A 517 -6.63 29.74 -13.96
C GLN A 517 -7.23 30.04 -12.57
N LEU A 518 -6.40 30.29 -11.55
CA LEU A 518 -6.83 30.60 -10.17
C LEU A 518 -7.17 32.09 -10.00
N ARG A 519 -8.12 32.60 -10.78
CA ARG A 519 -8.43 34.05 -10.83
C ARG A 519 -9.12 34.60 -9.58
N HIS A 520 -9.73 33.73 -8.78
CA HIS A 520 -10.44 34.11 -7.55
C HIS A 520 -9.60 33.94 -6.28
N LEU A 521 -8.33 33.56 -6.43
CA LEU A 521 -7.43 33.35 -5.29
C LEU A 521 -7.16 34.67 -4.57
N ARG A 522 -7.53 34.73 -3.29
CA ARG A 522 -7.33 35.88 -2.40
C ARG A 522 -6.23 35.64 -1.40
N VAL A 523 -6.11 34.42 -0.89
CA VAL A 523 -5.12 34.05 0.14
C VAL A 523 -4.20 32.98 -0.42
N LEU A 524 -2.90 33.23 -0.31
CA LEU A 524 -1.88 32.24 -0.64
C LEU A 524 -0.91 32.11 0.52
N VAL A 525 -0.83 30.90 1.07
CA VAL A 525 0.11 30.55 2.13
C VAL A 525 1.10 29.54 1.57
N ILE A 526 2.39 29.88 1.66
CA ILE A 526 3.47 29.01 1.23
C ILE A 526 4.37 28.73 2.43
N ARG A 527 4.47 27.46 2.80
CA ARG A 527 5.40 26.95 3.82
C ARG A 527 6.41 26.04 3.15
N GLY A 528 7.70 26.37 3.23
CA GLY A 528 8.73 25.54 2.62
C GLY A 528 10.00 26.30 2.33
N THR A 529 10.81 25.78 1.42
CA THR A 529 12.15 26.30 1.16
C THR A 529 12.23 27.02 -0.20
N LEU A 530 12.05 28.34 -0.17
CA LEU A 530 12.11 29.23 -1.33
C LEU A 530 13.34 30.13 -1.27
N GLN A 531 14.17 30.09 -2.32
CA GLN A 531 15.28 31.05 -2.47
C GLN A 531 14.84 32.35 -3.16
N ARG A 532 13.76 32.30 -3.95
CA ARG A 532 13.21 33.44 -4.69
C ARG A 532 11.68 33.37 -4.69
N ILE A 533 11.04 34.54 -4.78
CA ILE A 533 9.60 34.60 -5.05
C ILE A 533 9.37 34.18 -6.51
N PRO A 534 8.53 33.16 -6.78
CA PRO A 534 8.22 32.72 -8.13
C PRO A 534 7.64 33.84 -9.01
N GLY A 535 8.05 33.91 -10.27
CA GLY A 535 7.52 34.90 -11.22
C GLY A 535 6.07 34.63 -11.60
N GLU A 536 5.63 33.39 -11.43
CA GLU A 536 4.29 32.88 -11.67
C GLU A 536 3.25 33.49 -10.71
N LEU A 537 3.67 33.88 -9.50
CA LEU A 537 2.81 34.63 -8.57
C LEU A 537 2.38 35.99 -9.15
N CYS A 538 3.17 36.54 -10.08
CA CYS A 538 2.80 37.77 -10.77
C CYS A 538 1.57 37.59 -11.69
N GLU A 539 1.20 36.35 -12.04
CA GLU A 539 0.00 36.07 -12.85
C GLU A 539 -1.29 36.22 -12.03
N VAL A 540 -1.22 36.03 -10.71
CA VAL A 540 -2.36 36.12 -9.76
C VAL A 540 -2.32 37.40 -8.93
N ALA A 541 -1.34 38.27 -9.19
CA ALA A 541 -1.07 39.48 -8.42
C ALA A 541 -2.27 40.43 -8.27
N GLY A 542 -3.20 40.45 -9.24
CA GLY A 542 -4.36 41.34 -9.22
C GLY A 542 -5.57 40.84 -8.40
N SER A 543 -5.59 39.58 -7.98
CA SER A 543 -6.67 39.03 -7.13
C SER A 543 -6.23 38.81 -5.67
N LEU A 544 -4.92 38.77 -5.44
CA LEU A 544 -4.33 38.33 -4.19
C LEU A 544 -4.35 39.45 -3.13
N VAL A 545 -4.97 39.16 -2.00
CA VAL A 545 -5.21 40.08 -0.88
C VAL A 545 -4.21 39.82 0.25
N ARG A 546 -3.95 38.53 0.55
CA ARG A 546 -3.03 38.07 1.60
C ARG A 546 -2.00 37.11 1.04
N LEU A 547 -0.72 37.43 1.25
CA LEU A 547 0.40 36.54 0.94
C LEU A 547 1.16 36.21 2.23
N GLU A 548 1.24 34.93 2.55
CA GLU A 548 2.04 34.41 3.67
C GLU A 548 3.13 33.48 3.13
N ILE A 549 4.38 33.78 3.46
CA ILE A 549 5.54 32.96 3.13
C ILE A 549 6.26 32.65 4.44
N HIS A 550 6.29 31.36 4.79
CA HIS A 550 7.06 30.82 5.90
C HIS A 550 8.20 29.98 5.33
N ASN A 551 9.44 30.49 5.44
CA ASN A 551 10.54 29.99 4.62
C ASN A 551 11.48 28.99 5.32
N GLU A 552 11.07 28.45 6.48
CA GLU A 552 11.78 27.44 7.28
C GLU A 552 13.28 27.74 7.48
N GLY A 553 13.64 29.03 7.58
CA GLY A 553 15.03 29.46 7.75
C GLY A 553 15.88 29.45 6.49
N THR A 554 15.31 29.42 5.29
CA THR A 554 16.08 29.65 4.05
C THR A 554 16.12 31.13 3.68
N ARG A 555 17.24 31.60 3.13
CA ARG A 555 17.41 33.01 2.76
C ARG A 555 16.66 33.34 1.48
N LEU A 556 15.71 34.27 1.57
CA LEU A 556 14.98 34.78 0.42
C LEU A 556 15.79 35.91 -0.27
N LEU A 557 16.37 35.63 -1.43
CA LEU A 557 17.33 36.52 -2.10
C LEU A 557 16.68 37.52 -3.05
N VAL A 558 15.59 37.13 -3.73
CA VAL A 558 14.96 37.94 -4.79
C VAL A 558 13.48 38.19 -4.48
N LEU A 559 13.18 39.45 -4.14
CA LEU A 559 11.86 39.94 -3.77
C LEU A 559 11.23 40.85 -4.85
N THR A 560 11.82 40.91 -6.04
CA THR A 560 11.36 41.79 -7.14
C THR A 560 9.95 41.47 -7.63
N GLY A 561 9.50 40.22 -7.49
CA GLY A 561 8.15 39.79 -7.83
C GLY A 561 7.05 40.53 -7.06
N LEU A 562 7.30 40.93 -5.81
CA LEU A 562 6.34 41.67 -4.97
C LEU A 562 5.97 43.02 -5.58
N LYS A 563 6.84 43.63 -6.39
CA LYS A 563 6.57 44.95 -7.00
C LYS A 563 5.31 44.96 -7.86
N ARG A 564 4.88 43.80 -8.37
CA ARG A 564 3.70 43.66 -9.23
C ARG A 564 2.41 43.42 -8.46
N MET A 565 2.47 43.13 -7.16
CA MET A 565 1.34 42.73 -6.32
C MET A 565 0.73 43.93 -5.58
N VAL A 566 0.32 44.95 -6.33
CA VAL A 566 -0.08 46.27 -5.79
C VAL A 566 -1.34 46.20 -4.92
N ASP A 567 -2.19 45.19 -5.14
CA ASP A 567 -3.46 45.02 -4.44
C ASP A 567 -3.35 44.28 -3.09
N LEU A 568 -2.15 43.82 -2.71
CA LEU A 568 -1.91 43.19 -1.42
C LEU A 568 -2.27 44.11 -0.25
N THR A 569 -3.08 43.61 0.67
CA THR A 569 -3.40 44.27 1.93
C THR A 569 -2.63 43.66 3.10
N GLU A 570 -2.29 42.38 3.02
CA GLU A 570 -1.59 41.66 4.09
C GLU A 570 -0.40 40.89 3.53
N LEU A 571 0.78 41.13 4.10
CA LEU A 571 2.03 40.47 3.72
C LEU A 571 2.72 39.93 4.96
N HIS A 572 2.90 38.61 4.99
CA HIS A 572 3.63 37.90 6.04
C HIS A 572 4.84 37.22 5.43
N LEU A 573 6.05 37.60 5.86
CA LEU A 573 7.31 36.97 5.48
C LEU A 573 8.01 36.50 6.76
N GLN A 574 7.72 35.27 7.17
CA GLN A 574 8.24 34.67 8.40
C GLN A 574 9.40 33.72 8.08
N ASP A 575 10.40 33.66 8.96
CA ASP A 575 11.55 32.74 8.84
C ASP A 575 12.31 32.83 7.50
N CYS A 576 12.35 34.03 6.90
CA CYS A 576 12.96 34.28 5.58
C CYS A 576 14.45 34.69 5.63
N GLN A 577 15.06 34.70 6.83
CA GLN A 577 16.42 35.20 7.10
C GLN A 577 16.70 36.61 6.52
N LEU A 578 15.69 37.48 6.47
CA LEU A 578 15.85 38.84 5.96
C LEU A 578 16.77 39.66 6.88
N GLU A 579 17.82 40.25 6.34
CA GLU A 579 18.75 41.14 7.07
C GLU A 579 18.32 42.61 7.03
N ARG A 580 17.58 42.99 5.97
CA ARG A 580 17.09 44.34 5.67
C ARG A 580 15.69 44.30 5.07
N LEU A 581 15.00 45.44 5.04
CA LEU A 581 13.65 45.53 4.50
C LEU A 581 13.71 45.51 2.96
N PRO A 582 12.86 44.72 2.28
CA PRO A 582 12.86 44.70 0.83
C PRO A 582 12.41 46.04 0.24
N SER A 583 13.19 46.59 -0.69
CA SER A 583 12.81 47.79 -1.45
C SER A 583 11.54 47.59 -2.30
N ALA A 584 11.10 46.34 -2.49
CA ALA A 584 9.87 46.00 -3.19
C ALA A 584 8.60 46.43 -2.41
N LEU A 585 8.70 46.64 -1.09
CA LEU A 585 7.58 47.10 -0.26
C LEU A 585 7.08 48.49 -0.68
N LEU A 586 7.94 49.31 -1.31
CA LEU A 586 7.58 50.63 -1.83
C LEU A 586 6.39 50.60 -2.82
N ALA A 587 6.22 49.50 -3.54
CA ALA A 587 5.18 49.35 -4.55
C ALA A 587 3.80 48.97 -3.97
N LEU A 588 3.74 48.51 -2.71
CA LEU A 588 2.54 47.90 -2.11
C LEU A 588 1.63 48.95 -1.44
N THR A 589 1.09 49.90 -2.21
CA THR A 589 0.39 51.07 -1.64
C THR A 589 -0.86 50.76 -0.80
N ASN A 590 -1.45 49.57 -0.97
CA ASN A 590 -2.65 49.13 -0.26
C ASN A 590 -2.38 48.35 1.03
N LEU A 591 -1.11 48.14 1.38
CA LEU A 591 -0.72 47.32 2.51
C LEU A 591 -1.25 47.89 3.85
N ARG A 592 -1.92 47.04 4.62
CA ARG A 592 -2.46 47.31 5.96
C ARG A 592 -1.68 46.57 7.04
N VAL A 593 -1.33 45.31 6.77
CA VAL A 593 -0.59 44.46 7.69
C VAL A 593 0.73 44.05 7.05
N LEU A 594 1.83 44.36 7.72
CA LEU A 594 3.16 43.88 7.39
C LEU A 594 3.73 43.10 8.57
N ASP A 595 4.01 41.83 8.33
CA ASP A 595 4.55 40.91 9.32
C ASP A 595 5.87 40.32 8.83
N LEU A 596 6.95 40.66 9.52
CA LEU A 596 8.31 40.18 9.25
C LEU A 596 8.90 39.52 10.50
N GLN A 597 8.06 38.83 11.28
CA GLN A 597 8.52 38.11 12.47
C GLN A 597 9.53 37.00 12.13
N HIS A 598 10.38 36.65 13.11
CA HIS A 598 11.38 35.58 12.98
C HIS A 598 12.34 35.79 11.79
N ASN A 599 12.86 37.00 11.62
CA ASN A 599 13.90 37.30 10.63
C ASN A 599 15.21 37.72 11.32
N ASN A 600 16.21 38.13 10.53
CA ASN A 600 17.52 38.56 11.04
C ASN A 600 17.72 40.07 10.85
N LEU A 601 16.65 40.87 10.93
CA LEU A 601 16.71 42.31 10.70
C LEU A 601 17.57 42.97 11.78
N ARG A 602 18.65 43.67 11.37
CA ARG A 602 19.56 44.38 12.29
C ARG A 602 19.27 45.88 12.37
N THR A 603 18.94 46.47 11.22
CA THR A 603 18.74 47.91 11.05
C THR A 603 17.44 48.16 10.30
N LEU A 604 16.73 49.23 10.67
CA LEU A 604 15.44 49.60 10.08
C LEU A 604 15.50 50.95 9.34
N GLU A 605 16.68 51.42 8.91
CA GLU A 605 16.85 52.73 8.24
C GLU A 605 15.93 52.90 7.01
N GLU A 606 15.65 51.79 6.32
CA GLU A 606 14.76 51.69 5.18
C GLU A 606 13.27 51.92 5.52
N LEU A 607 12.90 52.11 6.80
CA LEU A 607 11.54 52.51 7.21
C LEU A 607 11.07 53.79 6.52
N LEU A 608 12.01 54.69 6.13
CA LEU A 608 11.66 55.88 5.36
C LEU A 608 10.97 55.52 4.03
N SER A 609 11.31 54.37 3.43
CA SER A 609 10.66 53.88 2.20
C SER A 609 9.20 53.47 2.42
N LEU A 610 8.81 53.15 3.66
CA LEU A 610 7.43 52.82 4.02
C LEU A 610 6.56 54.07 4.21
N ALA A 611 7.12 55.28 4.11
CA ALA A 611 6.36 56.53 4.21
C ALA A 611 5.18 56.62 3.23
N HIS A 612 5.29 55.94 2.09
CA HIS A 612 4.25 55.91 1.07
C HIS A 612 3.06 55.00 1.45
N LEU A 613 3.21 54.12 2.43
CA LEU A 613 2.20 53.17 2.88
C LEU A 613 1.21 53.81 3.86
N ARG A 614 0.38 54.73 3.37
CA ARG A 614 -0.58 55.50 4.19
C ARG A 614 -1.65 54.65 4.88
N ARG A 615 -1.86 53.42 4.42
CA ARG A 615 -2.88 52.49 4.94
C ARG A 615 -2.33 51.47 5.93
N LEU A 616 -1.03 51.51 6.22
CA LEU A 616 -0.39 50.56 7.13
C LEU A 616 -0.85 50.81 8.56
N SER A 617 -1.57 49.84 9.13
CA SER A 617 -2.10 49.90 10.51
C SER A 617 -1.39 48.92 11.43
N CYS A 618 -0.80 47.84 10.91
CA CYS A 618 -0.16 46.80 11.72
C CYS A 618 1.24 46.50 11.18
N LEU A 619 2.25 46.68 12.04
CA LEU A 619 3.65 46.36 11.74
C LEU A 619 4.19 45.41 12.82
N ARG A 620 4.53 44.19 12.41
CA ARG A 620 5.09 43.16 13.30
C ARG A 620 6.52 42.84 12.89
N LEU A 621 7.44 43.03 13.83
CA LEU A 621 8.88 42.85 13.68
C LEU A 621 9.45 42.04 14.86
N ALA A 622 8.62 41.21 15.51
CA ALA A 622 9.05 40.40 16.65
C ALA A 622 10.13 39.37 16.27
N TYR A 623 10.92 38.94 17.25
CA TYR A 623 11.98 37.94 17.08
C TYR A 623 12.96 38.29 15.95
N ASN A 624 13.48 39.52 15.98
CA ASN A 624 14.52 40.00 15.09
C ASN A 624 15.77 40.39 15.90
N ARG A 625 16.74 41.07 15.29
CA ARG A 625 17.98 41.52 15.95
C ARG A 625 18.16 43.04 15.85
N VAL A 626 17.06 43.78 15.94
CA VAL A 626 17.07 45.23 15.75
C VAL A 626 17.75 45.89 16.96
N LEU A 627 18.80 46.66 16.70
CA LEU A 627 19.61 47.33 17.75
C LEU A 627 19.01 48.68 18.17
N ALA A 628 18.49 49.44 17.21
CA ALA A 628 17.89 50.74 17.44
C ALA A 628 16.80 51.01 16.41
N LEU A 629 15.75 51.71 16.85
CA LEU A 629 14.66 52.16 15.99
C LEU A 629 15.03 53.55 15.44
N PRO A 630 15.01 53.78 14.12
CA PRO A 630 15.38 55.07 13.55
C PRO A 630 14.28 56.11 13.70
N ALA A 631 14.66 57.39 13.63
CA ALA A 631 13.75 58.53 13.67
C ALA A 631 12.64 58.48 12.59
N SER A 632 12.88 57.76 11.49
CA SER A 632 11.93 57.58 10.38
C SER A 632 10.66 56.82 10.76
N VAL A 633 10.60 56.13 11.92
CA VAL A 633 9.38 55.46 12.39
C VAL A 633 8.19 56.43 12.56
N GLY A 634 8.45 57.68 12.93
CA GLY A 634 7.41 58.71 13.13
C GLY A 634 6.65 59.09 11.85
N VAL A 635 7.10 58.64 10.68
CA VAL A 635 6.40 58.87 9.40
C VAL A 635 5.14 58.00 9.27
N LEU A 636 5.07 56.86 9.99
CA LEU A 636 3.99 55.87 9.90
C LEU A 636 2.73 56.26 10.71
N ARG A 637 2.20 57.46 10.49
CA ARG A 637 1.15 58.06 11.34
C ARG A 637 -0.15 57.24 11.48
N GLY A 638 -0.45 56.35 10.53
CA GLY A 638 -1.64 55.49 10.53
C GLY A 638 -1.51 54.20 11.35
N LEU A 639 -0.37 53.97 12.00
CA LEU A 639 -0.08 52.72 12.69
C LEU A 639 -0.90 52.59 13.99
N GLU A 640 -1.60 51.47 14.15
CA GLU A 640 -2.39 51.11 15.33
C GLU A 640 -1.68 50.04 16.17
N LEU A 641 -0.92 49.14 15.56
CA LEU A 641 -0.17 48.08 16.22
C LEU A 641 1.30 48.10 15.78
N LEU A 642 2.20 48.24 16.74
CA LEU A 642 3.63 48.05 16.55
C LEU A 642 4.14 46.96 17.48
N ASP A 643 4.66 45.89 16.90
CA ASP A 643 5.27 44.79 17.64
C ASP A 643 6.77 44.70 17.33
N LEU A 644 7.57 44.95 18.35
CA LEU A 644 9.03 44.93 18.36
C LEU A 644 9.55 43.96 19.44
N SER A 645 8.74 42.98 19.85
CA SER A 645 9.11 42.04 20.91
C SER A 645 10.33 41.16 20.53
N ASN A 646 11.11 40.74 21.52
CA ASN A 646 12.32 39.94 21.37
C ASN A 646 13.30 40.51 20.33
N ASN A 647 13.69 41.77 20.52
CA ASN A 647 14.74 42.46 19.77
C ASN A 647 15.87 42.89 20.73
N GLN A 648 16.77 43.76 20.29
CA GLN A 648 17.93 44.22 21.08
C GLN A 648 17.91 45.74 21.27
N LEU A 649 16.71 46.34 21.36
CA LEU A 649 16.54 47.78 21.48
C LEU A 649 17.01 48.28 22.85
N GLN A 650 17.92 49.26 22.85
CA GLN A 650 18.42 49.92 24.07
C GLN A 650 17.62 51.17 24.44
N SER A 651 17.11 51.90 23.45
CA SER A 651 16.32 53.12 23.66
C SER A 651 15.27 53.29 22.55
N LEU A 652 14.25 54.12 22.84
CA LEU A 652 13.19 54.45 21.90
C LEU A 652 13.36 55.89 21.38
N PRO A 653 13.30 56.14 20.07
CA PRO A 653 13.49 57.46 19.51
C PRO A 653 12.25 58.34 19.78
N PRO A 654 12.40 59.65 20.10
CA PRO A 654 11.26 60.55 20.34
C PRO A 654 10.21 60.59 19.21
N PRO A 655 10.58 60.48 17.92
CA PRO A 655 9.63 60.37 16.81
C PRO A 655 8.62 59.20 16.90
N LEU A 656 8.91 58.13 17.64
CA LEU A 656 7.95 57.03 17.85
C LEU A 656 6.65 57.53 18.50
N PHE A 657 6.75 58.48 19.41
CA PHE A 657 5.60 59.00 20.15
C PHE A 657 4.77 60.01 19.35
N THR A 658 5.15 60.31 18.11
CA THR A 658 4.30 61.07 17.18
C THR A 658 3.15 60.24 16.61
N LEU A 659 3.16 58.92 16.80
CA LEU A 659 2.17 57.96 16.31
C LEU A 659 0.90 57.95 17.18
N ARG A 660 0.09 59.00 17.10
CA ARG A 660 -1.09 59.20 17.98
C ARG A 660 -2.21 58.17 17.85
N HIS A 661 -2.25 57.40 16.75
CA HIS A 661 -3.24 56.35 16.51
C HIS A 661 -2.85 54.99 17.08
N LEU A 662 -1.68 54.89 17.70
CA LEU A 662 -1.13 53.63 18.20
C LEU A 662 -1.93 53.14 19.43
N ARG A 663 -2.52 51.94 19.29
CA ARG A 663 -3.33 51.27 20.31
C ARG A 663 -2.54 50.19 21.03
N ARG A 664 -1.64 49.49 20.32
CA ARG A 664 -0.87 48.36 20.86
C ARG A 664 0.61 48.55 20.59
N LEU A 665 1.40 48.65 21.66
CA LEU A 665 2.85 48.75 21.61
C LEU A 665 3.47 47.56 22.35
N LEU A 666 4.06 46.64 21.61
CA LEU A 666 4.70 45.45 22.18
C LEU A 666 6.22 45.58 22.07
N LEU A 667 6.89 45.64 23.22
CA LEU A 667 8.33 45.84 23.38
C LEU A 667 8.95 44.80 24.31
N ALA A 668 8.27 43.68 24.54
CA ALA A 668 8.73 42.61 25.40
C ALA A 668 10.11 42.08 24.98
N GLY A 669 10.97 41.64 25.91
CA GLY A 669 12.25 40.99 25.62
C GLY A 669 13.26 41.87 24.88
N ASN A 670 13.36 43.15 25.25
CA ASN A 670 14.35 44.09 24.74
C ASN A 670 15.37 44.47 25.83
N LEU A 671 16.19 45.50 25.59
CA LEU A 671 17.24 45.97 26.50
C LEU A 671 16.97 47.41 26.96
N LEU A 672 15.70 47.82 27.06
CA LEU A 672 15.31 49.19 27.40
C LEU A 672 15.62 49.49 28.88
N GLU A 673 16.36 50.55 29.13
CA GLU A 673 16.70 51.03 30.49
C GLU A 673 15.70 52.07 31.01
N GLU A 674 15.14 52.88 30.12
CA GLU A 674 14.14 53.89 30.44
C GLU A 674 13.05 54.00 29.37
N LEU A 675 11.86 54.41 29.81
CA LEU A 675 10.77 54.81 28.93
C LEU A 675 10.71 56.35 28.91
N PRO A 676 10.81 57.01 27.75
CA PRO A 676 10.89 58.47 27.68
C PRO A 676 9.53 59.14 27.94
N ALA A 677 9.55 60.36 28.50
CA ALA A 677 8.36 61.10 28.93
C ALA A 677 7.41 61.49 27.78
N GLU A 678 7.89 61.43 26.54
CA GLU A 678 7.13 61.64 25.31
C GLU A 678 5.99 60.60 25.14
N VAL A 679 5.99 59.49 25.89
CA VAL A 679 4.89 58.51 25.88
C VAL A 679 3.52 59.13 26.14
N LYS A 680 3.47 60.29 26.81
CA LYS A 680 2.25 61.10 27.01
C LYS A 680 1.47 61.42 25.73
N ALA A 681 2.13 61.39 24.58
CA ALA A 681 1.50 61.67 23.30
C ALA A 681 0.62 60.50 22.80
N LEU A 682 0.78 59.29 23.34
CA LEU A 682 0.06 58.08 22.94
C LEU A 682 -1.24 57.89 23.75
N GLN A 683 -2.20 58.80 23.58
CA GLN A 683 -3.43 58.82 24.37
C GLN A 683 -4.41 57.66 24.08
N LEU A 684 -4.31 57.05 22.89
CA LEU A 684 -5.17 55.94 22.44
C LEU A 684 -4.59 54.55 22.76
N LEU A 685 -3.49 54.49 23.52
CA LEU A 685 -2.80 53.24 23.82
C LEU A 685 -3.65 52.38 24.76
N THR A 686 -4.05 51.20 24.29
CA THR A 686 -4.83 50.20 25.04
C THR A 686 -3.98 49.08 25.61
N GLU A 687 -2.89 48.71 24.93
CA GLU A 687 -1.99 47.64 25.37
C GLU A 687 -0.53 48.08 25.26
N LEU A 688 0.20 47.95 26.37
CA LEU A 688 1.62 48.21 26.45
C LEU A 688 2.32 47.02 27.10
N ASP A 689 3.21 46.37 26.35
CA ASP A 689 4.05 45.29 26.86
C ASP A 689 5.52 45.72 26.89
N LEU A 690 6.06 45.86 28.09
CA LEU A 690 7.45 46.21 28.40
C LEU A 690 8.15 45.06 29.15
N SER A 691 7.59 43.85 29.15
CA SER A 691 8.16 42.74 29.92
C SER A 691 9.56 42.34 29.46
N GLY A 692 10.40 41.82 30.35
CA GLY A 692 11.74 41.34 30.00
C GLY A 692 12.67 42.44 29.47
N ASN A 693 12.60 43.64 30.07
CA ASN A 693 13.51 44.76 29.80
C ASN A 693 14.38 45.04 31.05
N ARG A 694 15.06 46.19 31.09
CA ARG A 694 15.92 46.63 32.21
C ARG A 694 15.41 47.93 32.84
N LEU A 695 14.10 48.13 32.85
CA LEU A 695 13.50 49.37 33.34
C LEU A 695 13.64 49.49 34.86
N GLU A 696 14.25 50.59 35.33
CA GLU A 696 14.35 50.91 36.76
C GLU A 696 13.18 51.78 37.25
N ARG A 697 12.73 52.71 36.40
CA ARG A 697 11.66 53.67 36.70
C ARG A 697 10.79 53.90 35.46
N LEU A 698 9.56 54.33 35.70
CA LEU A 698 8.61 54.70 34.66
C LEU A 698 8.27 56.20 34.78
N PRO A 699 8.08 56.90 33.65
CA PRO A 699 7.65 58.30 33.67
C PRO A 699 6.24 58.40 34.26
N SER A 700 6.01 59.37 35.16
CA SER A 700 4.68 59.63 35.72
C SER A 700 3.69 60.04 34.63
N GLU A 701 4.21 60.59 33.53
CA GLU A 701 3.45 60.97 32.34
C GLU A 701 2.69 59.80 31.69
N LEU A 702 3.20 58.57 31.77
CA LEU A 702 2.52 57.36 31.25
C LEU A 702 1.15 57.20 31.92
N PHE A 703 1.12 57.34 33.25
CA PHE A 703 -0.06 57.11 34.06
C PHE A 703 -1.04 58.29 33.98
N SER A 704 -0.55 59.52 33.80
CA SER A 704 -1.41 60.71 33.70
C SER A 704 -2.08 60.89 32.33
N CYS A 705 -1.50 60.35 31.25
CA CYS A 705 -1.93 60.68 29.89
C CYS A 705 -2.46 59.49 29.07
N CYS A 706 -2.07 58.24 29.35
CA CYS A 706 -2.55 57.06 28.64
C CYS A 706 -3.79 56.44 29.32
N LEU A 707 -4.88 57.20 29.42
CA LEU A 707 -6.06 56.81 30.23
C LEU A 707 -6.86 55.62 29.66
N GLU A 708 -6.69 55.30 28.37
CA GLU A 708 -7.35 54.18 27.67
C GLU A 708 -6.64 52.83 27.86
N LEU A 709 -5.57 52.79 28.66
CA LEU A 709 -4.70 51.63 28.81
C LEU A 709 -5.41 50.53 29.61
N ARG A 710 -5.58 49.36 28.98
CA ARG A 710 -6.28 48.18 29.52
C ARG A 710 -5.32 47.09 29.97
N ILE A 711 -4.22 46.91 29.25
CA ILE A 711 -3.22 45.87 29.54
C ILE A 711 -1.86 46.54 29.65
N LEU A 712 -1.26 46.46 30.84
CA LEU A 712 0.11 46.90 31.12
C LEU A 712 0.92 45.71 31.61
N ASN A 713 1.85 45.23 30.79
CA ASN A 713 2.77 44.16 31.16
C ASN A 713 4.17 44.73 31.38
N MET A 714 4.69 44.57 32.59
CA MET A 714 6.01 45.07 33.01
C MET A 714 6.77 43.99 33.79
N ALA A 715 6.40 42.72 33.62
CA ALA A 715 7.07 41.61 34.27
C ALA A 715 8.54 41.51 33.88
N HIS A 716 9.40 40.96 34.74
CA HIS A 716 10.83 40.78 34.47
C HIS A 716 11.54 42.10 34.11
N ASN A 717 11.42 43.09 34.99
CA ASN A 717 12.16 44.36 34.93
C ASN A 717 12.89 44.60 36.27
N SER A 718 13.46 45.79 36.48
CA SER A 718 14.15 46.18 37.72
C SER A 718 13.45 47.35 38.42
N LEU A 719 12.11 47.41 38.34
CA LEU A 719 11.34 48.51 38.91
C LEU A 719 11.44 48.52 40.44
N SER A 720 11.84 49.66 41.03
CA SER A 720 11.97 49.84 42.48
C SER A 720 10.68 50.28 43.18
N SER A 721 9.87 51.06 42.48
CA SER A 721 8.61 51.61 43.01
C SER A 721 7.64 51.90 41.88
N LEU A 722 6.35 51.85 42.19
CA LEU A 722 5.28 52.20 41.25
C LEU A 722 4.63 53.53 41.66
N PRO A 723 4.50 54.52 40.76
CA PRO A 723 3.95 55.83 41.07
C PRO A 723 2.46 55.79 41.48
N ARG A 724 2.06 56.71 42.37
CA ARG A 724 0.67 56.81 42.87
C ARG A 724 -0.32 57.21 41.76
N GLU A 725 0.19 57.84 40.72
CA GLU A 725 -0.53 58.26 39.53
C GLU A 725 -1.18 57.09 38.77
N ILE A 726 -0.82 55.82 39.05
CA ILE A 726 -1.48 54.65 38.44
C ILE A 726 -2.99 54.62 38.68
N ALA A 727 -3.48 55.23 39.76
CA ALA A 727 -4.92 55.38 40.03
C ALA A 727 -5.68 56.09 38.91
N ALA A 728 -5.01 56.91 38.09
CA ALA A 728 -5.63 57.58 36.96
C ALA A 728 -6.07 56.59 35.85
N LEU A 729 -5.47 55.38 35.79
CA LEU A 729 -5.78 54.35 34.80
C LEU A 729 -7.05 53.57 35.17
N SER A 730 -8.21 54.22 35.11
CA SER A 730 -9.52 53.62 35.43
C SER A 730 -9.92 52.43 34.55
N GLN A 731 -9.41 52.38 33.31
CA GLN A 731 -9.69 51.33 32.32
C GLN A 731 -8.74 50.13 32.39
N LEU A 732 -7.77 50.13 33.30
CA LEU A 732 -6.76 49.08 33.41
C LEU A 732 -7.38 47.78 33.91
N CYS A 733 -7.39 46.74 33.07
CA CYS A 733 -7.93 45.42 33.40
C CYS A 733 -6.85 44.41 33.80
N ARG A 734 -5.64 44.55 33.27
CA ARG A 734 -4.54 43.63 33.52
C ARG A 734 -3.24 44.38 33.76
N LEU A 735 -2.62 44.13 34.89
CA LEU A 735 -1.33 44.70 35.29
C LEU A 735 -0.40 43.57 35.72
N ASP A 736 0.68 43.34 34.99
CA ASP A 736 1.69 42.34 35.33
C ASP A 736 2.99 43.00 35.80
N LEU A 737 3.37 42.72 37.04
CA LEU A 737 4.51 43.29 37.75
C LEU A 737 5.45 42.22 38.29
N ARG A 738 5.24 40.94 37.95
CA ARG A 738 6.02 39.82 38.50
C ARG A 738 7.51 39.98 38.20
N SER A 739 8.37 39.51 39.11
CA SER A 739 9.82 39.56 38.93
C SER A 739 10.34 40.98 38.69
N ASN A 740 10.02 41.88 39.62
CA ASN A 740 10.58 43.23 39.76
C ASN A 740 11.14 43.40 41.17
N ASN A 741 11.83 44.52 41.42
CA ASN A 741 12.42 44.84 42.73
C ASN A 741 11.51 45.78 43.55
N LEU A 742 10.20 45.56 43.50
CA LEU A 742 9.21 46.40 44.18
C LEU A 742 9.16 46.06 45.66
N GLU A 743 9.41 47.03 46.55
CA GLU A 743 9.29 46.83 48.01
C GLU A 743 7.84 46.91 48.48
N GLU A 744 7.08 47.87 47.94
CA GLU A 744 5.69 48.12 48.29
C GLU A 744 4.85 48.48 47.04
N LEU A 745 3.54 48.23 47.12
CA LEU A 745 2.57 48.66 46.11
C LEU A 745 1.73 49.83 46.64
N PRO A 746 1.42 50.84 45.81
CA PRO A 746 0.59 51.96 46.22
C PRO A 746 -0.84 51.50 46.54
N ALA A 747 -1.40 51.99 47.64
CA ALA A 747 -2.80 51.72 48.03
C ALA A 747 -3.80 52.27 47.00
N GLU A 748 -3.37 53.25 46.22
CA GLU A 748 -4.07 53.89 45.11
C GLU A 748 -4.43 52.91 43.97
N LEU A 749 -3.83 51.72 43.91
CA LEU A 749 -4.27 50.64 42.99
C LEU A 749 -5.73 50.23 43.19
N GLY A 750 -6.29 50.43 44.39
CA GLY A 750 -7.71 50.19 44.67
C GLY A 750 -8.65 51.15 43.95
N CYS A 751 -8.14 52.26 43.39
CA CYS A 751 -8.92 53.22 42.61
C CYS A 751 -9.04 52.83 41.13
N CYS A 752 -8.27 51.84 40.66
CA CYS A 752 -8.37 51.32 39.30
C CYS A 752 -9.63 50.43 39.17
N SER A 753 -10.77 51.03 38.81
CA SER A 753 -12.07 50.32 38.72
C SER A 753 -12.08 49.10 37.79
N GLY A 754 -11.24 49.10 36.74
CA GLY A 754 -11.12 47.99 35.81
C GLY A 754 -10.30 46.81 36.30
N LEU A 755 -9.49 46.98 37.35
CA LEU A 755 -8.49 45.98 37.78
C LEU A 755 -9.13 44.98 38.74
N HIS A 756 -10.06 44.15 38.24
CA HIS A 756 -10.80 43.18 39.04
C HIS A 756 -10.59 41.74 38.54
N GLY A 757 -10.97 40.74 39.34
CA GLY A 757 -10.94 39.32 38.94
C GLY A 757 -9.55 38.73 38.75
N GLY A 758 -8.55 39.17 39.53
CA GLY A 758 -7.18 38.66 39.43
C GLY A 758 -6.36 39.24 38.28
N GLY A 759 -6.76 40.39 37.74
CA GLY A 759 -6.00 41.12 36.71
C GLY A 759 -4.65 41.67 37.17
N LEU A 760 -4.44 41.82 38.48
CA LEU A 760 -3.14 42.18 39.07
C LEU A 760 -2.29 40.92 39.26
N LEU A 761 -1.22 40.80 38.48
CA LEU A 761 -0.24 39.73 38.57
C LEU A 761 1.02 40.26 39.26
N VAL A 762 1.18 39.89 40.52
CA VAL A 762 2.29 40.28 41.40
C VAL A 762 2.75 39.05 42.18
N GLU A 763 3.89 39.16 42.86
CA GLU A 763 4.34 38.13 43.79
C GLU A 763 3.44 38.06 45.02
N ASN A 764 3.21 36.86 45.55
CA ASN A 764 2.24 36.64 46.63
C ASN A 764 2.53 37.49 47.88
N TRP A 765 3.80 37.67 48.24
CA TRP A 765 4.17 38.47 49.42
C TRP A 765 3.88 39.98 49.19
N LEU A 766 4.05 40.47 47.97
CA LEU A 766 3.78 41.84 47.58
C LEU A 766 2.26 42.09 47.44
N PHE A 767 1.49 41.08 47.05
CA PHE A 767 0.03 41.15 47.10
C PHE A 767 -0.50 41.27 48.54
N LEU A 768 0.19 40.65 49.50
CA LEU A 768 -0.18 40.68 50.92
C LEU A 768 0.18 42.00 51.62
N SER A 769 1.09 42.81 51.06
CA SER A 769 1.43 44.14 51.61
C SER A 769 0.37 45.20 51.31
N LEU A 770 -0.56 44.93 50.38
CA LEU A 770 -1.68 45.83 50.09
C LEU A 770 -2.70 45.86 51.26
N PRO A 771 -3.37 47.02 51.49
CA PRO A 771 -4.44 47.11 52.47
C PRO A 771 -5.56 46.08 52.20
N PRO A 772 -6.16 45.48 53.25
CA PRO A 772 -7.14 44.40 53.10
C PRO A 772 -8.35 44.80 52.25
N HIS A 773 -8.82 46.06 52.36
CA HIS A 773 -9.93 46.58 51.55
C HIS A 773 -9.62 46.62 50.04
N VAL A 774 -8.36 46.90 49.68
CA VAL A 774 -7.90 46.92 48.29
C VAL A 774 -7.74 45.49 47.78
N ARG A 775 -7.17 44.60 48.59
CA ARG A 775 -7.01 43.18 48.26
C ARG A 775 -8.36 42.50 47.98
N ASP A 776 -9.35 42.76 48.84
CA ASP A 776 -10.70 42.23 48.68
C ASP A 776 -11.34 42.76 47.39
N PHE A 777 -11.16 44.04 47.07
CA PHE A 777 -11.63 44.65 45.82
C PHE A 777 -11.01 43.98 44.57
N LEU A 778 -9.68 43.83 44.53
CA LEU A 778 -8.95 43.24 43.39
C LEU A 778 -9.27 41.74 43.21
N SER A 779 -9.60 41.05 44.30
CA SER A 779 -9.98 39.62 44.29
C SER A 779 -11.42 39.35 43.87
N ARG A 780 -12.30 40.37 43.84
CA ARG A 780 -13.69 40.20 43.38
C ARG A 780 -13.71 40.01 41.88
N SER A 781 -14.21 38.86 41.42
CA SER A 781 -14.54 38.62 40.01
C SER A 781 -15.97 39.08 39.73
N TYR A 782 -16.15 40.16 38.97
CA TYR A 782 -17.43 40.46 38.34
C TYR A 782 -17.48 39.82 36.96
N THR A 783 -18.43 38.90 36.75
CA THR A 783 -18.88 38.52 35.42
C THR A 783 -19.77 39.61 34.85
N SER A 784 -19.86 39.71 33.52
CA SER A 784 -20.69 40.70 32.80
C SER A 784 -22.21 40.61 33.06
N ASP A 785 -22.64 39.75 33.99
CA ASP A 785 -23.97 39.72 34.60
C ASP A 785 -23.77 39.94 36.10
N GLY A 786 -24.32 41.02 36.66
CA GLY A 786 -24.07 41.49 38.03
C GLY A 786 -24.54 40.55 39.15
N LYS A 787 -23.86 39.42 39.35
CA LYS A 787 -24.01 38.54 40.51
C LYS A 787 -22.65 38.23 41.15
N GLU A 788 -22.57 38.40 42.46
CA GLU A 788 -21.41 38.07 43.29
C GLU A 788 -21.18 36.54 43.32
N GLN A 789 -19.94 36.09 43.08
CA GLN A 789 -19.49 34.77 43.53
C GLN A 789 -18.51 34.92 44.71
N LYS A 790 -18.79 34.16 45.78
CA LYS A 790 -17.86 33.93 46.90
C LYS A 790 -16.63 33.16 46.43
N PRO A 791 -15.47 33.32 47.10
CA PRO A 791 -14.20 32.79 46.64
C PRO A 791 -14.19 31.25 46.69
N THR A 792 -13.92 30.62 45.55
CA THR A 792 -13.62 29.18 45.49
C THR A 792 -12.13 28.97 45.72
N SER A 793 -11.83 28.32 46.84
CA SER A 793 -10.53 27.74 47.15
C SER A 793 -10.25 26.58 46.19
N THR A 794 -9.41 26.78 45.17
CA THR A 794 -8.75 25.68 44.45
C THR A 794 -7.28 26.00 44.20
N THR A 795 -6.50 26.01 45.27
CA THR A 795 -5.10 25.56 45.21
C THR A 795 -5.11 24.05 44.96
N LYS A 796 -4.92 23.63 43.71
CA LYS A 796 -4.19 22.41 43.36
C LYS A 796 -4.07 22.26 41.83
N THR A 797 -2.87 21.86 41.43
CA THR A 797 -2.43 21.31 40.13
C THR A 797 -2.33 22.27 38.95
N CYS A 798 -1.19 22.99 38.89
CA CYS A 798 -0.53 23.31 37.63
C CYS A 798 1.00 23.14 37.79
N GLU A 799 1.42 21.89 38.05
CA GLU A 799 2.79 21.42 37.81
C GLU A 799 2.70 20.27 36.82
N ARG A 800 2.81 20.57 35.53
CA ARG A 800 3.42 19.71 34.51
C ARG A 800 3.48 20.49 33.20
N TRP A 801 4.50 20.17 32.40
CA TRP A 801 4.88 20.75 31.09
C TRP A 801 6.01 21.78 31.12
N GLN A 802 7.16 21.36 31.67
CA GLN A 802 8.48 21.64 31.08
C GLN A 802 9.36 20.39 31.24
N LEU A 803 9.89 19.91 30.10
CA LEU A 803 10.83 18.80 29.82
C LEU A 803 10.25 17.81 28.79
N VAL A 804 10.30 18.18 27.51
CA VAL A 804 11.11 17.55 26.43
C VAL A 804 11.35 18.63 25.38
#